data_AF-A0A832S509-F1
#
_entry.id   AF-A0A832S509-F1
#
_cell.length_a   1.000
_cell.length_b   1.000
_cell.length_c   1.000
_cell.angle_alpha   90.00
_cell.angle_beta   90.00
_cell.angle_gamma   90.00
#
_symmetry.space_group_name_H-M   'P 1'
#
loop_
_entity.id
_entity.type
_entity.pdbx_description
1 polymer ?
#
loop_
_entity_poly.entity_id
_entity_poly.type
_entity_poly.pdbx_seq_one_letter_code
_entity_poly.pdbx_strand_id
1 'polypeptide(L)'
;NDRPCVNVSFSGGKDSTAVLHLARKAGVEKAFFIDTGLELPETVEFAESQGIEIIRKGGDFFEAVKKAGPPAKDRRWCCKLLKLRPLKIYLTGTGPCVTIQGNRWYESWNRADLDETSQNPANPLQVNVSPIRNWRALEVFLYLWWQGLPINPLYEKGLERIGCYLCPAVLESEYEMLRGLHPELTGPWDEFLARWAEKNGFPEAYHRWGLWRWRALPPKMREVCRVHGIPLNDDFTLKAAAPEDGAEMTETKSPTTREIEFNPDEIRRDFPILDDDIIYLDNAATTFSPETVVEALVEFEHHYRANVGRGVHRLTQIATQRYWHAHEKVARFIGGGEGITVFTKNTTEAINMVAQGLSWRPGDRVVTTILEHHSNLLPWRALAKHGVEIDLIGIDADYALDLNALEEVLSGGSVRLVAVTHASNVLGVTTPVPEIARLCREHGALLLVDAAQSLPHMPVDVSSLDCDFLCFSGHKIFGPTGTGVLWMREALIEPPVLGGGMVASVTSDGYVPAEGYLRYEAGTPNIGGGIALGAAVDYLSAIGMDRIHRHEERLTARLIEGLSATEGVRVYAGKRPDARIGVVSFIIDGVHPQEAAQMLDEEADIMVRSGHHCCQPLMDYLGLPEGTVRASLAAFTTEQEIDLLIAAVDEISRGR
;
A
#
# COMPACT_ATOMS: atom_id res chain seq x y z
N ASN A 1 -28.62 29.16 4.84
CA ASN A 1 -27.89 29.85 3.74
C ASN A 1 -27.69 28.84 2.61
N ASP A 2 -28.77 28.13 2.25
CA ASP A 2 -28.70 26.75 1.75
C ASP A 2 -28.58 26.65 0.22
N ARG A 3 -27.96 27.64 -0.42
CA ARG A 3 -27.75 27.59 -1.87
C ARG A 3 -26.34 27.09 -2.15
N PRO A 4 -26.19 25.99 -2.92
CA PRO A 4 -24.88 25.49 -3.28
C PRO A 4 -24.07 26.59 -3.99
N CYS A 5 -22.76 26.62 -3.74
CA CYS A 5 -21.88 27.58 -4.39
C CYS A 5 -21.86 27.29 -5.89
N VAL A 6 -22.16 28.27 -6.74
CA VAL A 6 -22.03 28.11 -8.19
C VAL A 6 -20.77 28.84 -8.65
N ASN A 7 -19.91 28.13 -9.38
CA ASN A 7 -18.65 28.67 -9.87
C ASN A 7 -18.33 28.18 -11.30
N VAL A 8 -17.36 28.82 -11.93
CA VAL A 8 -16.84 28.43 -13.24
C VAL A 8 -15.41 27.92 -13.10
N SER A 9 -15.15 26.72 -13.62
CA SER A 9 -13.79 26.22 -13.79
C SER A 9 -13.19 26.79 -15.07
N PHE A 10 -12.27 27.74 -14.93
CA PHE A 10 -11.63 28.40 -16.04
C PHE A 10 -10.29 27.74 -16.39
N SER A 11 -10.04 27.50 -17.68
CA SER A 11 -8.80 26.89 -18.17
C SER A 11 -7.94 27.82 -19.02
N GLY A 12 -8.39 29.06 -19.26
CA GLY A 12 -7.68 30.03 -20.09
C GLY A 12 -7.90 29.89 -21.59
N GLY A 13 -8.69 28.90 -22.03
CA GLY A 13 -8.98 28.64 -23.44
C GLY A 13 -10.32 29.21 -23.94
N LYS A 14 -10.59 29.02 -25.23
CA LYS A 14 -11.84 29.41 -25.90
C LYS A 14 -13.09 28.85 -25.21
N ASP A 15 -13.03 27.59 -24.79
CA ASP A 15 -14.18 26.86 -24.25
C ASP A 15 -14.55 27.41 -22.86
N SER A 16 -13.56 27.60 -21.98
CA SER A 16 -13.80 28.21 -20.67
C SER A 16 -14.20 29.68 -20.77
N THR A 17 -13.76 30.40 -21.81
CA THR A 17 -14.17 31.79 -22.07
C THR A 17 -15.65 31.87 -22.46
N ALA A 18 -16.10 31.01 -23.38
CA ALA A 18 -17.50 30.94 -23.75
C ALA A 18 -18.39 30.56 -22.56
N VAL A 19 -17.96 29.56 -21.78
CA VAL A 19 -18.68 29.14 -20.57
C VAL A 19 -18.71 30.22 -19.50
N LEU A 20 -17.60 30.93 -19.26
CA LEU A 20 -17.56 32.05 -18.32
C LEU A 20 -18.58 33.13 -18.70
N HIS A 21 -18.67 33.45 -19.98
CA HIS A 21 -19.65 34.43 -20.46
C HIS A 21 -21.10 33.93 -20.31
N LEU A 22 -21.38 32.67 -20.66
CA LEU A 22 -22.70 32.05 -20.45
C LEU A 22 -23.09 32.02 -18.97
N ALA A 23 -22.15 31.65 -18.10
CA ALA A 23 -22.33 31.62 -16.65
C ALA A 23 -22.63 33.02 -16.09
N ARG A 24 -21.89 34.04 -16.53
CA ARG A 24 -22.14 35.44 -16.15
C ARG A 24 -23.51 35.93 -16.59
N LYS A 25 -23.97 35.55 -17.80
CA LYS A 25 -25.35 35.83 -18.25
C LYS A 25 -26.41 35.17 -17.36
N ALA A 26 -26.08 34.03 -16.74
CA ALA A 26 -26.94 33.34 -15.79
C ALA A 26 -26.78 33.83 -14.33
N GLY A 27 -25.99 34.88 -14.08
CA GLY A 27 -25.77 35.45 -12.75
C GLY A 27 -24.68 34.78 -11.91
N VAL A 28 -23.82 33.94 -12.53
CA VAL A 28 -22.68 33.29 -11.85
C VAL A 28 -21.42 34.13 -12.03
N GLU A 29 -20.93 34.73 -10.95
CA GLU A 29 -19.76 35.60 -10.98
C GLU A 29 -18.46 34.89 -10.57
N LYS A 30 -18.53 33.90 -9.68
CA LYS A 30 -17.35 33.19 -9.17
C LYS A 30 -16.71 32.34 -10.26
N ALA A 31 -15.42 32.51 -10.47
CA ALA A 31 -14.62 31.69 -11.36
C ALA A 31 -13.23 31.51 -10.78
N PHE A 32 -12.65 30.32 -11.00
CA PHE A 32 -11.30 30.01 -10.55
C PHE A 32 -10.47 29.40 -11.68
N PHE A 33 -9.16 29.55 -11.58
CA PHE A 33 -8.15 29.00 -12.47
C PHE A 33 -7.06 28.33 -11.63
N ILE A 34 -6.75 27.07 -11.93
CA ILE A 34 -5.68 26.33 -11.26
C ILE A 34 -4.39 26.58 -12.04
N ASP A 35 -3.46 27.31 -11.43
CA ASP A 35 -2.11 27.53 -11.95
C ASP A 35 -1.20 26.42 -11.41
N THR A 36 -0.81 25.51 -12.30
CA THR A 36 0.05 24.36 -12.01
C THR A 36 1.53 24.70 -12.05
N GLY A 37 1.89 25.93 -12.40
CA GLY A 37 3.26 26.34 -12.72
C GLY A 37 3.73 25.88 -14.10
N LEU A 38 2.85 25.25 -14.90
CA LEU A 38 3.13 24.78 -16.25
C LEU A 38 2.33 25.52 -17.32
N GLU A 39 1.47 26.44 -16.92
CA GLU A 39 0.71 27.31 -17.81
C GLU A 39 1.62 28.38 -18.44
N LEU A 40 1.29 28.80 -19.66
CA LEU A 40 2.00 29.89 -20.32
C LEU A 40 1.69 31.22 -19.63
N PRO A 41 2.67 32.14 -19.48
CA PRO A 41 2.47 33.44 -18.83
C PRO A 41 1.26 34.20 -19.39
N GLU A 42 1.09 34.22 -20.71
CA GLU A 42 -0.03 34.90 -21.37
C GLU A 42 -1.38 34.28 -21.01
N THR A 43 -1.43 32.99 -20.66
CA THR A 43 -2.66 32.33 -20.21
C THR A 43 -3.02 32.74 -18.79
N VAL A 44 -2.03 32.87 -17.91
CA VAL A 44 -2.23 33.34 -16.54
C VAL A 44 -2.65 34.82 -16.56
N GLU A 45 -1.93 35.66 -17.31
CA GLU A 45 -2.28 37.07 -17.52
C GLU A 45 -3.67 37.23 -18.14
N PHE A 46 -4.03 36.39 -19.11
CA PHE A 46 -5.37 36.38 -19.68
C PHE A 46 -6.43 36.04 -18.62
N ALA A 47 -6.22 34.99 -17.80
CA ALA A 47 -7.14 34.65 -16.72
C ALA A 47 -7.30 35.79 -15.70
N GLU A 48 -6.20 36.42 -15.30
CA GLU A 48 -6.20 37.58 -14.39
C GLU A 48 -6.98 38.77 -15.01
N SER A 49 -6.79 39.05 -16.30
CA SER A 49 -7.52 40.12 -17.02
C SER A 49 -9.03 39.90 -17.05
N GLN A 50 -9.48 38.65 -16.94
CA GLN A 50 -10.90 38.30 -16.88
C GLN A 50 -11.48 38.36 -15.46
N GLY A 51 -10.69 38.75 -14.44
CA GLY A 51 -11.13 38.86 -13.05
C GLY A 51 -11.35 37.50 -12.37
N ILE A 52 -10.50 36.52 -12.69
CA ILE A 52 -10.63 35.13 -12.24
C ILE A 52 -9.68 34.88 -11.07
N GLU A 53 -10.14 34.13 -10.06
CA GLU A 53 -9.31 33.74 -8.92
C GLU A 53 -8.21 32.76 -9.36
N ILE A 54 -6.94 33.14 -9.17
CA ILE A 54 -5.80 32.28 -9.47
C ILE A 54 -5.43 31.46 -8.24
N ILE A 55 -5.58 30.15 -8.34
CA ILE A 55 -5.24 29.21 -7.28
C ILE A 55 -3.86 28.64 -7.58
N ARG A 56 -2.87 29.06 -6.79
CA ARG A 56 -1.50 28.55 -6.82
C ARG A 56 -1.32 27.54 -5.69
N LYS A 57 -1.82 26.33 -5.89
CA LYS A 57 -1.60 25.18 -5.02
C LYS A 57 -1.15 24.05 -5.94
N GLY A 58 0.13 23.68 -5.91
CA GLY A 58 0.68 22.67 -6.81
C GLY A 58 2.05 22.20 -6.33
N GLY A 59 2.40 20.96 -6.63
CA GLY A 59 3.74 20.43 -6.38
C GLY A 59 4.75 20.90 -7.43
N ASP A 60 6.03 20.64 -7.19
CA ASP A 60 7.08 20.93 -8.18
C ASP A 60 7.08 19.87 -9.28
N PHE A 61 6.72 20.26 -10.52
CA PHE A 61 6.73 19.37 -11.67
C PHE A 61 8.12 18.78 -11.95
N PHE A 62 9.18 19.58 -11.87
CA PHE A 62 10.52 19.14 -12.22
C PHE A 62 11.10 18.19 -11.17
N GLU A 63 10.66 18.28 -9.91
CA GLU A 63 10.94 17.22 -8.93
C GLU A 63 10.12 15.96 -9.18
N ALA A 64 8.81 16.11 -9.44
CA ALA A 64 7.94 14.97 -9.70
C ALA A 64 8.36 14.17 -10.94
N VAL A 65 8.80 14.84 -12.00
CA VAL A 65 9.16 14.20 -13.27
C VAL A 65 10.49 13.45 -13.21
N LYS A 66 11.43 13.87 -12.35
CA LYS A 66 12.66 13.10 -12.07
C LYS A 66 12.35 11.71 -11.49
N LYS A 67 11.24 11.59 -10.77
CA LYS A 67 10.79 10.35 -10.12
C LYS A 67 9.87 9.53 -11.01
N ALA A 68 8.87 10.18 -11.63
CA ALA A 68 7.82 9.52 -12.41
C ALA A 68 8.17 9.28 -13.88
N GLY A 69 9.20 9.95 -14.40
CA GLY A 69 9.49 10.00 -15.82
C GLY A 69 8.50 10.87 -16.60
N PRO A 70 8.71 11.07 -17.92
CA PRO A 70 7.87 11.93 -18.73
C PRO A 70 6.39 11.52 -18.70
N PRO A 71 5.45 12.47 -18.57
CA PRO A 71 4.03 12.16 -18.67
C PRO A 71 3.69 11.74 -20.11
N ALA A 72 2.70 10.86 -20.26
CA ALA A 72 2.25 10.38 -21.56
C ALA A 72 0.75 10.64 -21.78
N LYS A 73 0.27 10.54 -23.02
CA LYS A 73 -1.15 10.74 -23.37
C LYS A 73 -2.06 9.75 -22.66
N ASP A 74 -1.58 8.53 -22.48
CA ASP A 74 -2.18 7.41 -21.77
C ASP A 74 -1.85 7.39 -20.26
N ARG A 75 -0.82 8.12 -19.82
CA ARG A 75 -0.41 8.22 -18.40
C ARG A 75 -0.16 9.68 -17.99
N ARG A 76 -1.24 10.45 -17.81
CA ARG A 76 -1.23 11.89 -17.45
C ARG A 76 -1.12 12.13 -15.94
N TRP A 77 -0.12 11.54 -15.29
CA TRP A 77 0.10 11.66 -13.84
C TRP A 77 0.22 13.13 -13.39
N CYS A 78 0.79 14.00 -14.23
CA CYS A 78 0.93 15.43 -13.95
C CYS A 78 -0.43 16.12 -13.79
N CYS A 79 -1.46 15.74 -14.56
CA CYS A 79 -2.81 16.27 -14.41
C CYS A 79 -3.43 15.85 -13.07
N LYS A 80 -3.21 14.60 -12.63
CA LYS A 80 -3.67 14.14 -11.31
C LYS A 80 -2.99 14.92 -10.19
N LEU A 81 -1.65 14.94 -10.21
CA LEU A 81 -0.82 15.51 -9.15
C LEU A 81 -0.95 17.03 -9.03
N LEU A 82 -0.84 17.75 -10.16
CA LEU A 82 -0.70 19.21 -10.16
C LEU A 82 -2.03 19.93 -10.37
N LYS A 83 -3.06 19.25 -10.90
CA LYS A 83 -4.35 19.88 -11.22
C LYS A 83 -5.51 19.32 -10.42
N LEU A 84 -5.70 17.99 -10.40
CA LEU A 84 -6.85 17.38 -9.73
C LEU A 84 -6.71 17.33 -8.21
N ARG A 85 -5.55 16.96 -7.65
CA ARG A 85 -5.35 16.94 -6.20
C ARG A 85 -5.50 18.34 -5.57
N PRO A 86 -4.88 19.41 -6.11
CA PRO A 86 -5.09 20.75 -5.55
C PRO A 86 -6.51 21.26 -5.73
N LEU A 87 -7.17 20.90 -6.84
CA LEU A 87 -8.58 21.18 -7.04
C LEU A 87 -9.44 20.47 -5.98
N LYS A 88 -9.17 19.19 -5.67
CA LYS A 88 -9.86 18.46 -4.60
C LYS A 88 -9.71 19.20 -3.28
N ILE A 89 -8.47 19.51 -2.87
CA ILE A 89 -8.16 20.26 -1.64
C ILE A 89 -8.88 21.63 -1.59
N TYR A 90 -8.92 22.36 -2.70
CA TYR A 90 -9.61 23.65 -2.77
C TYR A 90 -11.12 23.49 -2.59
N LEU A 91 -11.72 22.49 -3.24
CA LEU A 91 -13.17 22.28 -3.21
C LEU A 91 -13.66 21.71 -1.88
N THR A 92 -12.83 20.98 -1.12
CA THR A 92 -13.18 20.49 0.23
C THR A 92 -13.61 21.62 1.17
N GLY A 93 -13.07 22.84 1.01
CA GLY A 93 -13.45 24.01 1.82
C GLY A 93 -14.68 24.78 1.30
N THR A 94 -15.25 24.40 0.15
CA THR A 94 -16.33 25.16 -0.52
C THR A 94 -17.75 24.65 -0.19
N GLY A 95 -17.88 23.38 0.23
CA GLY A 95 -19.17 22.72 0.46
C GLY A 95 -19.89 22.33 -0.86
N PRO A 96 -21.20 22.02 -0.82
CA PRO A 96 -21.98 21.69 -2.01
C PRO A 96 -21.86 22.75 -3.09
N CYS A 97 -21.46 22.35 -4.29
CA CYS A 97 -21.21 23.28 -5.38
C CYS A 97 -21.65 22.76 -6.75
N VAL A 98 -21.99 23.71 -7.62
CA VAL A 98 -22.24 23.48 -9.03
C VAL A 98 -21.11 24.15 -9.80
N THR A 99 -20.32 23.36 -10.52
CA THR A 99 -19.19 23.87 -11.29
C THR A 99 -19.49 23.82 -12.78
N ILE A 100 -19.50 24.98 -13.41
CA ILE A 100 -19.74 25.09 -14.85
C ILE A 100 -18.39 24.95 -15.57
N GLN A 101 -18.32 24.05 -16.55
CA GLN A 101 -17.09 23.66 -17.23
C GLN A 101 -17.21 23.73 -18.76
N GLY A 102 -16.12 24.10 -19.42
CA GLY A 102 -16.00 24.15 -20.88
C GLY A 102 -15.69 22.80 -21.53
N ASN A 103 -16.36 21.71 -21.13
CA ASN A 103 -16.11 20.39 -21.73
C ASN A 103 -16.95 20.17 -22.99
N ARG A 104 -16.34 19.58 -24.03
CA ARG A 104 -17.00 19.19 -25.28
C ARG A 104 -16.77 17.70 -25.52
N TRP A 105 -17.81 16.96 -25.91
CA TRP A 105 -17.80 15.48 -25.84
C TRP A 105 -16.67 14.81 -26.64
N TYR A 106 -16.29 15.38 -27.79
CA TYR A 106 -15.27 14.79 -28.67
C TYR A 106 -13.83 15.23 -28.38
N GLU A 107 -13.57 16.11 -27.42
CA GLU A 107 -12.21 16.57 -27.11
C GLU A 107 -11.41 15.59 -26.23
N SER A 108 -12.09 14.65 -25.59
CA SER A 108 -11.49 13.70 -24.67
C SER A 108 -12.31 12.41 -24.60
N TRP A 109 -11.69 11.29 -24.96
CA TRP A 109 -12.27 9.95 -24.81
C TRP A 109 -12.84 9.71 -23.41
N ASN A 110 -12.09 10.06 -22.36
CA ASN A 110 -12.50 9.89 -20.96
C ASN A 110 -13.74 10.73 -20.54
N ARG A 111 -14.19 11.65 -21.39
CA ARG A 111 -15.30 12.56 -21.10
C ARG A 111 -16.42 12.45 -22.13
N ALA A 112 -16.27 11.57 -23.13
CA ALA A 112 -17.21 11.42 -24.23
C ALA A 112 -18.57 10.92 -23.76
N ASP A 113 -18.57 10.03 -22.77
CA ASP A 113 -19.77 9.37 -22.24
C ASP A 113 -20.43 10.11 -21.07
N LEU A 114 -19.85 11.21 -20.60
CA LEU A 114 -20.48 12.03 -19.55
C LEU A 114 -21.77 12.67 -20.08
N ASP A 115 -22.74 12.95 -19.21
CA ASP A 115 -23.89 13.77 -19.57
C ASP A 115 -23.56 15.27 -19.55
N GLU A 116 -24.52 16.12 -19.93
CA GLU A 116 -24.39 17.59 -19.78
C GLU A 116 -24.24 18.00 -18.31
N THR A 117 -24.84 17.22 -17.41
CA THR A 117 -24.67 17.30 -15.97
C THR A 117 -24.06 16.00 -15.48
N SER A 118 -22.95 16.07 -14.75
CA SER A 118 -22.28 14.87 -14.23
C SER A 118 -21.81 15.11 -12.80
N GLN A 119 -22.03 14.15 -11.91
CA GLN A 119 -21.42 14.15 -10.59
C GLN A 119 -19.89 14.11 -10.73
N ASN A 120 -19.14 14.90 -9.96
CA ASN A 120 -17.69 14.75 -9.94
C ASN A 120 -17.32 13.45 -9.20
N PRO A 121 -16.67 12.46 -9.84
CA PRO A 121 -16.26 11.23 -9.17
C PRO A 121 -15.25 11.46 -8.03
N ALA A 122 -14.54 12.59 -8.02
CA ALA A 122 -13.58 12.93 -6.97
C ALA A 122 -14.14 13.87 -5.88
N ASN A 123 -15.40 14.30 -6.00
CA ASN A 123 -16.09 15.16 -5.03
C ASN A 123 -17.63 14.97 -5.15
N PRO A 124 -18.26 14.11 -4.33
CA PRO A 124 -19.70 13.86 -4.33
C PRO A 124 -20.56 15.09 -3.98
N LEU A 125 -19.98 16.18 -3.46
CA LEU A 125 -20.68 17.45 -3.23
C LEU A 125 -20.64 18.39 -4.45
N GLN A 126 -19.99 17.98 -5.56
CA GLN A 126 -19.85 18.78 -6.77
C GLN A 126 -20.60 18.20 -7.97
N VAL A 127 -21.55 18.98 -8.47
CA VAL A 127 -22.19 18.70 -9.77
C VAL A 127 -21.52 19.53 -10.85
N ASN A 128 -20.99 18.88 -11.88
CA ASN A 128 -20.44 19.55 -13.06
C ASN A 128 -21.53 19.81 -14.08
N VAL A 129 -21.52 21.00 -14.69
CA VAL A 129 -22.43 21.39 -15.78
C VAL A 129 -21.61 21.81 -17.01
N SER A 130 -21.86 21.19 -18.16
CA SER A 130 -21.14 21.44 -19.41
C SER A 130 -22.06 22.01 -20.49
N PRO A 131 -22.35 23.33 -20.48
CA PRO A 131 -23.41 23.93 -21.30
C PRO A 131 -23.08 23.98 -22.80
N ILE A 132 -21.82 23.81 -23.16
CA ILE A 132 -21.34 23.80 -24.55
C ILE A 132 -20.96 22.39 -25.03
N ARG A 133 -21.46 21.34 -24.35
CA ARG A 133 -21.07 19.94 -24.59
C ARG A 133 -21.13 19.56 -26.07
N ASN A 134 -22.20 19.96 -26.74
CA ASN A 134 -22.48 19.65 -28.14
C ASN A 134 -21.90 20.65 -29.14
N TRP A 135 -21.19 21.69 -28.67
CA TRP A 135 -20.60 22.69 -29.56
C TRP A 135 -19.33 22.18 -30.22
N ARG A 136 -19.12 22.61 -31.45
CA ARG A 136 -17.89 22.43 -32.21
C ARG A 136 -16.91 23.56 -31.91
N ALA A 137 -15.62 23.34 -32.14
CA ALA A 137 -14.58 24.36 -31.91
C ALA A 137 -14.91 25.64 -32.70
N LEU A 138 -15.35 25.49 -33.95
CA LEU A 138 -15.78 26.60 -34.80
C LEU A 138 -16.99 27.34 -34.21
N GLU A 139 -17.95 26.63 -33.62
CA GLU A 139 -19.15 27.22 -33.01
C GLU A 139 -18.78 28.02 -31.76
N VAL A 140 -17.82 27.53 -30.97
CA VAL A 140 -17.26 28.28 -29.84
C VAL A 140 -16.59 29.57 -30.32
N PHE A 141 -15.71 29.49 -31.33
CA PHE A 141 -15.06 30.68 -31.88
C PHE A 141 -16.06 31.66 -32.51
N LEU A 142 -17.05 31.17 -33.26
CA LEU A 142 -18.09 31.99 -33.85
C LEU A 142 -18.92 32.69 -32.76
N TYR A 143 -19.21 31.99 -31.66
CA TYR A 143 -19.87 32.58 -30.50
C TYR A 143 -19.03 33.68 -29.85
N LEU A 144 -17.74 33.43 -29.59
CA LEU A 144 -16.84 34.43 -29.01
C LEU A 144 -16.75 35.67 -29.91
N TRP A 145 -16.58 35.47 -31.22
CA TRP A 145 -16.55 36.55 -32.21
C TRP A 145 -17.87 37.32 -32.26
N TRP A 146 -19.01 36.62 -32.33
CA TRP A 146 -20.32 37.24 -32.40
C TRP A 146 -20.65 38.06 -31.15
N GLN A 147 -20.22 37.60 -29.98
CA GLN A 147 -20.40 38.31 -28.72
C GLN A 147 -19.32 39.38 -28.45
N GLY A 148 -18.30 39.51 -29.31
CA GLY A 148 -17.19 40.46 -29.13
C GLY A 148 -16.35 40.17 -27.89
N LEU A 149 -16.17 38.88 -27.54
CA LEU A 149 -15.45 38.46 -26.35
C LEU A 149 -13.95 38.37 -26.59
N PRO A 150 -13.12 38.71 -25.58
CA PRO A 150 -11.67 38.58 -25.70
C PRO A 150 -11.30 37.10 -25.79
N ILE A 151 -10.28 36.79 -26.59
CA ILE A 151 -9.71 35.45 -26.71
C ILE A 151 -8.29 35.46 -26.16
N ASN A 152 -7.81 34.30 -25.71
CA ASN A 152 -6.43 34.16 -25.29
C ASN A 152 -5.49 34.56 -26.45
N PRO A 153 -4.52 35.46 -26.23
CA PRO A 153 -3.66 35.99 -27.31
C PRO A 153 -2.83 34.91 -28.00
N LEU A 154 -2.60 33.76 -27.34
CA LEU A 154 -1.91 32.62 -27.93
C LEU A 154 -2.64 32.02 -29.15
N TYR A 155 -3.96 32.20 -29.26
CA TYR A 155 -4.71 31.81 -30.47
C TYR A 155 -4.27 32.62 -31.70
N GLU A 156 -3.96 33.92 -31.53
CA GLU A 156 -3.47 34.78 -32.62
C GLU A 156 -2.04 34.42 -33.03
N LYS A 157 -1.28 33.80 -32.11
CA LYS A 157 0.04 33.24 -32.37
C LYS A 157 0.01 31.85 -33.03
N GLY A 158 -1.17 31.31 -33.31
CA GLY A 158 -1.36 30.05 -34.05
C GLY A 158 -1.48 28.79 -33.18
N LEU A 159 -1.58 28.90 -31.86
CA LEU A 159 -1.85 27.75 -30.99
C LEU A 159 -3.34 27.40 -31.03
N GLU A 160 -3.68 26.13 -31.27
CA GLU A 160 -5.07 25.67 -31.30
C GLU A 160 -5.52 25.20 -29.91
N ARG A 161 -4.58 24.70 -29.11
CA ARG A 161 -4.83 24.22 -27.75
C ARG A 161 -4.06 25.05 -26.71
N ILE A 162 -4.82 25.65 -25.79
CA ILE A 162 -4.28 26.34 -24.63
C ILE A 162 -4.27 25.40 -23.44
N GLY A 163 -3.13 25.29 -22.76
CA GLY A 163 -2.91 24.43 -21.61
C GLY A 163 -1.45 24.45 -21.16
N CYS A 164 -1.01 23.41 -20.46
CA CYS A 164 0.37 23.32 -19.99
C CYS A 164 1.34 23.20 -21.18
N TYR A 165 2.46 23.95 -21.17
CA TYR A 165 3.37 24.03 -22.33
C TYR A 165 4.04 22.70 -22.70
N LEU A 166 4.21 21.80 -21.73
CA LEU A 166 4.82 20.47 -21.89
C LEU A 166 3.81 19.32 -21.93
N CYS A 167 2.51 19.62 -22.08
CA CYS A 167 1.48 18.59 -22.04
C CYS A 167 1.67 17.56 -23.18
N PRO A 168 1.64 16.24 -22.88
CA PRO A 168 1.81 15.22 -23.90
C PRO A 168 0.70 15.27 -24.96
N ALA A 169 -0.45 15.88 -24.65
CA ALA A 169 -1.57 16.05 -25.57
C ALA A 169 -1.44 17.21 -26.58
N VAL A 170 -0.40 18.04 -26.45
CA VAL A 170 -0.04 19.08 -27.44
C VAL A 170 0.50 18.41 -28.70
N LEU A 171 0.21 18.96 -29.88
CA LEU A 171 0.77 18.45 -31.13
C LEU A 171 2.25 18.77 -31.20
N GLU A 172 3.06 17.92 -31.84
CA GLU A 172 4.49 18.19 -31.97
C GLU A 172 4.76 19.49 -32.74
N SER A 173 3.93 19.80 -33.75
CA SER A 173 3.98 21.08 -34.47
C SER A 173 3.68 22.30 -33.58
N GLU A 174 2.79 22.16 -32.60
CA GLU A 174 2.50 23.22 -31.62
C GLU A 174 3.65 23.36 -30.63
N TYR A 175 4.26 22.25 -30.21
CA TYR A 175 5.42 22.27 -29.33
C TYR A 175 6.63 22.93 -29.99
N GLU A 176 6.85 22.73 -31.30
CA GLU A 176 7.88 23.46 -32.06
C GLU A 176 7.63 24.97 -32.09
N MET A 177 6.37 25.40 -32.21
CA MET A 177 6.04 26.83 -32.10
C MET A 177 6.36 27.35 -30.69
N LEU A 178 6.08 26.57 -29.64
CA LEU A 178 6.40 26.93 -28.26
C LEU A 178 7.91 27.03 -28.01
N ARG A 179 8.76 26.22 -28.66
CA ARG A 179 10.22 26.38 -28.59
C ARG A 179 10.69 27.74 -29.09
N GLY A 180 10.03 28.28 -30.12
CA GLY A 180 10.30 29.61 -30.64
C GLY A 180 9.74 30.73 -29.78
N LEU A 181 8.54 30.56 -29.23
CA LEU A 181 7.85 31.57 -28.43
C LEU A 181 8.40 31.69 -27.00
N HIS A 182 8.72 30.55 -26.37
CA HIS A 182 9.15 30.42 -24.98
C HIS A 182 10.33 29.45 -24.84
N PRO A 183 11.52 29.78 -25.39
CA PRO A 183 12.71 28.96 -25.23
C PRO A 183 13.11 28.76 -23.77
N GLU A 184 12.80 29.73 -22.89
CA GLU A 184 13.06 29.69 -21.45
C GLU A 184 12.25 28.64 -20.71
N LEU A 185 11.04 28.31 -21.19
CA LEU A 185 10.17 27.28 -20.60
C LEU A 185 10.45 25.90 -21.20
N THR A 186 10.66 25.85 -22.51
CA THR A 186 10.81 24.59 -23.25
C THR A 186 12.22 24.01 -23.15
N GLY A 187 13.26 24.84 -23.10
CA GLY A 187 14.66 24.39 -23.02
C GLY A 187 14.96 23.45 -21.85
N PRO A 188 14.56 23.78 -20.60
CA PRO A 188 14.74 22.87 -19.46
C PRO A 188 14.02 21.53 -19.62
N TRP A 189 12.86 21.52 -20.29
CA TRP A 189 12.11 20.29 -20.57
C TRP A 189 12.78 19.42 -21.62
N ASP A 190 13.23 20.01 -22.73
CA ASP A 190 13.98 19.30 -23.77
C ASP A 190 15.28 18.70 -23.21
N GLU A 191 15.99 19.45 -22.36
CA GLU A 191 17.21 18.96 -21.70
C GLU A 191 16.91 17.81 -20.72
N PHE A 192 15.80 17.89 -19.99
CA PHE A 192 15.33 16.79 -19.15
C PHE A 192 15.02 15.54 -19.98
N LEU A 193 14.28 15.67 -21.08
CA LEU A 193 13.92 14.54 -21.94
C LEU A 193 15.16 13.87 -22.56
N ALA A 194 16.15 14.66 -22.98
CA ALA A 194 17.41 14.14 -23.50
C ALA A 194 18.16 13.33 -22.45
N ARG A 195 18.35 13.89 -21.24
CA ARG A 195 18.99 13.17 -20.11
C ARG A 195 18.23 11.93 -19.69
N TRP A 196 16.90 12.00 -19.69
CA TRP A 196 16.05 10.86 -19.37
C TRP A 196 16.19 9.75 -20.39
N ALA A 197 16.21 10.09 -21.68
CA ALA A 197 16.41 9.14 -22.76
C ALA A 197 17.75 8.42 -22.62
N GLU A 198 18.83 9.17 -22.42
CA GLU A 198 20.19 8.65 -22.25
C GLU A 198 20.27 7.72 -21.03
N LYS A 199 19.81 8.19 -19.86
CA LYS A 199 19.82 7.41 -18.61
C LYS A 199 19.10 6.07 -18.71
N ASN A 200 18.02 6.01 -19.49
CA ASN A 200 17.19 4.81 -19.63
C ASN A 200 17.46 4.03 -20.92
N GLY A 201 18.56 4.35 -21.64
CA GLY A 201 18.95 3.62 -22.85
C GLY A 201 17.95 3.75 -24.01
N PHE A 202 17.15 4.82 -24.05
CA PHE A 202 16.23 5.08 -25.15
C PHE A 202 16.93 5.75 -26.34
N PRO A 203 16.48 5.48 -27.58
CA PRO A 203 17.07 6.09 -28.77
C PRO A 203 16.86 7.61 -28.79
N GLU A 204 17.68 8.35 -29.55
CA GLU A 204 17.54 9.81 -29.73
C GLU A 204 16.14 10.21 -30.21
N ALA A 205 15.51 9.35 -31.03
CA ALA A 205 14.14 9.50 -31.48
C ALA A 205 13.11 9.61 -30.34
N TYR A 206 13.42 9.09 -29.14
CA TYR A 206 12.55 9.16 -27.96
C TYR A 206 12.09 10.59 -27.66
N HIS A 207 13.05 11.52 -27.59
CA HIS A 207 12.78 12.92 -27.32
C HIS A 207 12.59 13.72 -28.63
N ARG A 208 13.40 13.47 -29.66
CA ARG A 208 13.34 14.26 -30.91
C ARG A 208 12.07 14.07 -31.73
N TRP A 209 11.45 12.88 -31.67
CA TRP A 209 10.21 12.61 -32.41
C TRP A 209 8.98 12.60 -31.50
N GLY A 210 9.15 13.04 -30.25
CA GLY A 210 8.06 13.09 -29.28
C GLY A 210 7.51 11.72 -28.88
N LEU A 211 8.29 10.63 -29.00
CA LEU A 211 7.81 9.27 -28.66
C LEU A 211 7.48 9.12 -27.18
N TRP A 212 8.13 9.90 -26.31
CA TRP A 212 7.85 9.99 -24.87
C TRP A 212 6.38 10.26 -24.53
N ARG A 213 5.60 10.82 -25.48
CA ARG A 213 4.18 11.13 -25.30
C ARG A 213 3.29 9.87 -25.23
N TRP A 214 3.82 8.66 -25.36
CA TRP A 214 3.09 7.40 -25.27
C TRP A 214 3.89 6.34 -24.50
N ARG A 215 3.24 5.59 -23.61
CA ARG A 215 3.86 4.39 -23.02
C ARG A 215 3.91 3.27 -24.05
N ALA A 216 2.76 2.94 -24.63
CA ALA A 216 2.65 2.05 -25.79
C ALA A 216 2.40 2.86 -27.06
N LEU A 217 3.24 2.70 -28.09
CA LEU A 217 3.14 3.51 -29.30
C LEU A 217 1.82 3.22 -30.05
N PRO A 218 1.14 4.22 -30.63
CA PRO A 218 -0.02 3.98 -31.50
C PRO A 218 0.41 3.40 -32.86
N PRO A 219 -0.49 2.76 -33.63
CA PRO A 219 -0.14 2.05 -34.87
C PRO A 219 0.72 2.85 -35.86
N LYS A 220 0.40 4.13 -36.06
CA LYS A 220 1.17 5.01 -36.96
C LYS A 220 2.60 5.25 -36.47
N MET A 221 2.81 5.36 -35.16
CA MET A 221 4.15 5.54 -34.60
C MET A 221 4.94 4.23 -34.57
N ARG A 222 4.27 3.08 -34.42
CA ARG A 222 4.89 1.76 -34.60
C ARG A 222 5.41 1.58 -36.02
N GLU A 223 4.63 2.02 -37.01
CA GLU A 223 5.04 1.99 -38.40
C GLU A 223 6.24 2.90 -38.68
N VAL A 224 6.24 4.12 -38.13
CA VAL A 224 7.41 5.02 -38.18
C VAL A 224 8.64 4.35 -37.55
N CYS A 225 8.51 3.76 -36.36
CA CYS A 225 9.62 3.05 -35.71
C CYS A 225 10.13 1.89 -36.56
N ARG A 226 9.23 1.09 -37.15
CA ARG A 226 9.57 -0.02 -38.04
C ARG A 226 10.31 0.46 -39.30
N VAL A 227 9.86 1.54 -39.93
CA VAL A 227 10.50 2.12 -41.13
C VAL A 227 11.91 2.64 -40.82
N HIS A 228 12.11 3.14 -39.62
CA HIS A 228 13.39 3.73 -39.18
C HIS A 228 14.26 2.79 -38.33
N GLY A 229 13.91 1.51 -38.22
CA GLY A 229 14.71 0.51 -37.50
C GLY A 229 14.78 0.69 -35.99
N ILE A 230 13.80 1.36 -35.38
CA ILE A 230 13.72 1.55 -33.93
C ILE A 230 13.04 0.32 -33.29
N PRO A 231 13.72 -0.42 -32.39
CA PRO A 231 13.19 -1.65 -31.81
C PRO A 231 12.09 -1.39 -30.78
N LEU A 232 11.08 -2.26 -30.76
CA LEU A 232 9.96 -2.25 -29.82
C LEU A 232 9.89 -3.58 -29.05
N ASN A 233 9.32 -3.56 -27.85
CA ASN A 233 8.95 -4.74 -27.09
C ASN A 233 7.60 -5.31 -27.57
N ASP A 234 7.24 -6.51 -27.12
CA ASP A 234 5.99 -7.20 -27.52
C ASP A 234 4.72 -6.45 -27.06
N ASP A 235 4.82 -5.63 -26.03
CA ASP A 235 3.77 -4.74 -25.52
C ASP A 235 3.71 -3.38 -26.25
N PHE A 236 4.49 -3.21 -27.32
CA PHE A 236 4.61 -1.99 -28.13
C PHE A 236 5.25 -0.78 -27.43
N THR A 237 5.94 -1.01 -26.31
CA THR A 237 6.83 -0.03 -25.69
C THR A 237 8.18 0.05 -26.42
N LEU A 238 8.93 1.14 -26.24
CA LEU A 238 10.28 1.27 -26.82
C LEU A 238 11.26 0.35 -26.08
N LYS A 239 12.08 -0.37 -26.85
CA LYS A 239 13.12 -1.24 -26.28
C LYS A 239 14.34 -0.42 -25.87
N ALA A 240 14.69 -0.46 -24.59
CA ALA A 240 15.93 0.14 -24.07
C ALA A 240 17.15 -0.68 -24.51
N ALA A 241 18.28 0.00 -24.76
CA ALA A 241 19.56 -0.67 -24.95
C ALA A 241 20.02 -1.33 -23.64
N ALA A 242 20.62 -2.52 -23.74
CA ALA A 242 21.25 -3.16 -22.59
C ALA A 242 22.42 -2.28 -22.08
N PRO A 243 22.63 -2.12 -20.77
CA PRO A 243 23.80 -1.42 -20.26
C PRO A 243 25.07 -2.13 -20.75
N GLU A 244 26.01 -1.37 -21.33
CA GLU A 244 27.33 -1.90 -21.67
C GLU A 244 28.07 -2.23 -20.37
N ASP A 245 28.40 -3.52 -20.18
CA ASP A 245 29.25 -4.01 -19.10
C ASP A 245 30.65 -3.37 -19.20
N GLY A 246 30.86 -2.30 -18.46
CA GLY A 246 32.10 -1.53 -18.50
C GLY A 246 32.31 -0.70 -17.24
N ALA A 247 32.41 -1.34 -16.07
CA ALA A 247 32.97 -0.71 -14.89
C ALA A 247 33.82 -1.70 -14.09
N GLU A 248 35.14 -1.47 -14.13
CA GLU A 248 36.15 -2.14 -13.32
C GLU A 248 35.80 -2.10 -11.83
N MET A 249 35.99 -3.23 -11.16
CA MET A 249 35.97 -3.33 -9.70
C MET A 249 37.09 -2.49 -9.09
N THR A 250 36.79 -1.27 -8.66
CA THR A 250 37.62 -0.56 -7.68
C THR A 250 37.18 -0.92 -6.27
N GLU A 251 38.12 -1.46 -5.49
CA GLU A 251 38.00 -1.79 -4.07
C GLU A 251 37.30 -0.68 -3.27
N THR A 252 36.15 -1.03 -2.67
CA THR A 252 35.45 -0.18 -1.72
C THR A 252 36.18 -0.16 -0.38
N LYS A 253 36.84 0.98 -0.11
CA LYS A 253 37.13 1.40 1.26
C LYS A 253 35.81 1.57 2.02
N SER A 254 35.82 1.12 3.28
CA SER A 254 34.70 1.17 4.22
C SER A 254 33.98 2.53 4.22
N PRO A 255 32.64 2.57 4.10
CA PRO A 255 31.92 3.81 4.32
C PRO A 255 31.72 4.02 5.81
N THR A 256 32.27 5.13 6.30
CA THR A 256 31.76 5.84 7.48
C THR A 256 30.25 6.07 7.32
N THR A 257 29.50 5.71 8.36
CA THR A 257 28.04 5.85 8.50
C THR A 257 27.57 7.29 8.28
N ARG A 258 27.11 7.59 7.06
CA ARG A 258 26.03 8.55 6.84
C ARG A 258 24.72 7.79 7.02
N GLU A 259 23.82 8.29 7.86
CA GLU A 259 22.45 7.77 7.95
C GLU A 259 21.81 7.89 6.57
N ILE A 260 21.54 6.74 5.94
CA ILE A 260 20.70 6.67 4.75
C ILE A 260 19.26 6.81 5.24
N GLU A 261 18.62 7.91 4.86
CA GLU A 261 17.24 8.26 5.22
C GLU A 261 16.27 7.18 4.70
N PHE A 262 15.29 6.78 5.53
CA PHE A 262 14.28 5.80 5.15
C PHE A 262 13.33 6.43 4.12
N ASN A 263 13.32 5.91 2.89
CA ASN A 263 12.49 6.45 1.81
C ASN A 263 11.40 5.45 1.40
N PRO A 264 10.13 5.63 1.83
CA PRO A 264 9.06 4.70 1.49
C PRO A 264 8.82 4.63 -0.03
N ASP A 265 9.13 5.70 -0.77
CA ASP A 265 8.95 5.71 -2.23
C ASP A 265 9.96 4.85 -2.98
N GLU A 266 11.15 4.63 -2.43
CA GLU A 266 12.11 3.68 -2.98
C GLU A 266 11.62 2.26 -2.75
N ILE A 267 11.17 1.95 -1.53
CA ILE A 267 10.59 0.66 -1.17
C ILE A 267 9.37 0.35 -2.05
N ARG A 268 8.52 1.34 -2.35
CA ARG A 268 7.35 1.16 -3.23
C ARG A 268 7.70 0.66 -4.63
N ARG A 269 8.86 1.04 -5.18
CA ARG A 269 9.27 0.62 -6.54
C ARG A 269 9.50 -0.88 -6.63
N ASP A 270 9.78 -1.53 -5.52
CA ASP A 270 9.98 -2.97 -5.46
C ASP A 270 8.64 -3.72 -5.52
N PHE A 271 7.48 -3.04 -5.47
CA PHE A 271 6.14 -3.64 -5.54
C PHE A 271 5.40 -3.16 -6.80
N PRO A 272 5.46 -3.91 -7.92
CA PRO A 272 4.83 -3.50 -9.18
C PRO A 272 3.33 -3.22 -9.07
N ILE A 273 2.62 -3.89 -8.16
CA ILE A 273 1.18 -3.69 -7.94
C ILE A 273 0.83 -2.29 -7.40
N LEU A 274 1.81 -1.56 -6.84
CA LEU A 274 1.62 -0.19 -6.34
C LEU A 274 1.75 0.89 -7.44
N ASP A 275 2.10 0.53 -8.67
CA ASP A 275 2.27 1.47 -9.80
C ASP A 275 0.96 2.09 -10.31
N ASP A 276 -0.19 1.52 -9.94
CA ASP A 276 -1.53 1.92 -10.38
C ASP A 276 -2.16 3.06 -9.56
N ASP A 277 -1.35 3.83 -8.82
CA ASP A 277 -1.78 4.90 -7.89
C ASP A 277 -2.68 4.42 -6.73
N ILE A 278 -2.66 3.12 -6.41
CA ILE A 278 -3.47 2.51 -5.35
C ILE A 278 -2.95 2.91 -3.95
N ILE A 279 -3.87 3.24 -3.04
CA ILE A 279 -3.58 3.48 -1.61
C ILE A 279 -3.98 2.25 -0.80
N TYR A 280 -3.01 1.37 -0.55
CA TYR A 280 -3.25 0.10 0.15
C TYR A 280 -2.98 0.20 1.65
N LEU A 281 -4.03 0.25 2.46
CA LEU A 281 -3.99 0.37 3.93
C LEU A 281 -4.64 -0.84 4.62
N ASP A 282 -4.46 -2.03 4.05
CA ASP A 282 -5.02 -3.30 4.54
C ASP A 282 -3.94 -4.39 4.79
N ASN A 283 -2.73 -3.90 5.09
CA ASN A 283 -1.53 -4.71 5.31
C ASN A 283 -1.62 -5.68 6.49
N ALA A 284 -2.40 -5.37 7.53
CA ALA A 284 -2.61 -6.27 8.67
C ALA A 284 -3.42 -7.53 8.31
N ALA A 285 -4.05 -7.57 7.15
CA ALA A 285 -4.67 -8.78 6.64
C ALA A 285 -3.75 -9.53 5.69
N THR A 286 -3.17 -8.86 4.70
CA THR A 286 -2.11 -9.42 3.85
C THR A 286 -1.31 -8.27 3.25
N THR A 287 -0.03 -8.50 3.00
CA THR A 287 0.80 -7.55 2.27
C THR A 287 0.96 -7.98 0.81
N PHE A 288 1.46 -7.08 -0.03
CA PHE A 288 2.02 -7.44 -1.34
C PHE A 288 3.41 -8.05 -1.19
N SER A 289 3.93 -8.64 -2.27
CA SER A 289 5.30 -9.17 -2.32
C SER A 289 6.18 -8.28 -3.20
N PRO A 290 7.41 -7.96 -2.78
CA PRO A 290 8.35 -7.26 -3.63
C PRO A 290 8.85 -8.19 -4.75
N GLU A 291 9.36 -7.61 -5.82
CA GLU A 291 9.80 -8.35 -7.01
C GLU A 291 10.84 -9.41 -6.66
N THR A 292 11.77 -9.12 -5.74
CA THR A 292 12.77 -10.09 -5.26
C THR A 292 12.17 -11.38 -4.66
N VAL A 293 11.00 -11.29 -4.04
CA VAL A 293 10.26 -12.45 -3.50
C VAL A 293 9.55 -13.21 -4.61
N VAL A 294 8.98 -12.51 -5.58
CA VAL A 294 8.34 -13.10 -6.75
C VAL A 294 9.37 -13.82 -7.62
N GLU A 295 10.51 -13.19 -7.86
CA GLU A 295 11.65 -13.75 -8.59
C GLU A 295 12.15 -15.04 -7.93
N ALA A 296 12.19 -15.13 -6.60
CA ALA A 296 12.59 -16.35 -5.91
C ALA A 296 11.64 -17.54 -6.20
N LEU A 297 10.32 -17.28 -6.33
CA LEU A 297 9.35 -18.30 -6.75
C LEU A 297 9.58 -18.71 -8.20
N VAL A 298 9.73 -17.72 -9.09
CA VAL A 298 9.97 -17.95 -10.53
C VAL A 298 11.27 -18.72 -10.75
N GLU A 299 12.34 -18.37 -10.03
CA GLU A 299 13.64 -19.03 -10.11
C GLU A 299 13.54 -20.50 -9.70
N PHE A 300 12.86 -20.80 -8.58
CA PHE A 300 12.59 -22.18 -8.16
C PHE A 300 11.86 -22.95 -9.26
N GLU A 301 10.76 -22.39 -9.76
CA GLU A 301 9.91 -23.04 -10.76
C GLU A 301 10.64 -23.30 -12.09
N HIS A 302 11.45 -22.35 -12.56
CA HIS A 302 12.10 -22.42 -13.87
C HIS A 302 13.45 -23.14 -13.86
N HIS A 303 14.21 -23.09 -12.76
CA HIS A 303 15.62 -23.53 -12.76
C HIS A 303 15.90 -24.78 -11.93
N TYR A 304 15.17 -25.00 -10.83
CA TYR A 304 15.51 -26.10 -9.91
C TYR A 304 14.33 -26.75 -9.18
N ARG A 305 13.12 -26.70 -9.76
CA ARG A 305 11.94 -27.37 -9.23
C ARG A 305 12.19 -28.87 -9.05
N ALA A 306 12.22 -29.30 -7.80
CA ALA A 306 12.34 -30.69 -7.40
C ALA A 306 11.80 -30.85 -5.98
N ASN A 307 11.48 -32.09 -5.58
CA ASN A 307 11.15 -32.36 -4.19
C ASN A 307 12.41 -32.22 -3.29
N VAL A 308 12.22 -31.96 -2.00
CA VAL A 308 13.29 -31.85 -1.01
C VAL A 308 13.51 -33.18 -0.27
N GLY A 309 14.69 -33.38 0.30
CA GLY A 309 15.03 -34.56 1.09
C GLY A 309 16.08 -35.44 0.42
N ARG A 310 15.90 -36.77 0.47
CA ARG A 310 16.96 -37.76 0.20
C ARG A 310 17.22 -38.07 -1.28
N GLY A 311 16.76 -37.22 -2.20
CA GLY A 311 17.04 -37.43 -3.60
C GLY A 311 18.54 -37.26 -3.90
N VAL A 312 19.03 -37.93 -4.95
CA VAL A 312 20.46 -37.91 -5.32
C VAL A 312 20.76 -37.08 -6.57
N HIS A 313 19.73 -36.66 -7.31
CA HIS A 313 19.92 -35.89 -8.55
C HIS A 313 20.17 -34.40 -8.26
N ARG A 314 20.88 -33.70 -9.14
CA ARG A 314 21.29 -32.31 -8.94
C ARG A 314 20.18 -31.36 -8.45
N LEU A 315 18.99 -31.40 -9.07
CA LEU A 315 17.91 -30.46 -8.73
C LEU A 315 17.35 -30.65 -7.31
N THR A 316 17.23 -31.89 -6.81
CA THR A 316 16.75 -32.11 -5.43
C THR A 316 17.76 -31.65 -4.39
N GLN A 317 19.07 -31.74 -4.69
CA GLN A 317 20.12 -31.24 -3.81
C GLN A 317 20.06 -29.70 -3.73
N ILE A 318 19.89 -29.02 -4.86
CA ILE A 318 19.72 -27.56 -4.90
C ILE A 318 18.46 -27.15 -4.14
N ALA A 319 17.31 -27.76 -4.45
CA ALA A 319 16.05 -27.45 -3.78
C ALA A 319 16.12 -27.69 -2.26
N THR A 320 16.72 -28.81 -1.83
CA THR A 320 16.90 -29.15 -0.41
C THR A 320 17.77 -28.11 0.29
N GLN A 321 18.90 -27.72 -0.31
CA GLN A 321 19.78 -26.72 0.26
C GLN A 321 19.11 -25.34 0.35
N ARG A 322 18.42 -24.90 -0.70
CA ARG A 322 17.72 -23.60 -0.72
C ARG A 322 16.58 -23.56 0.32
N TYR A 323 15.83 -24.66 0.45
CA TYR A 323 14.77 -24.78 1.44
C TYR A 323 15.32 -24.82 2.88
N TRP A 324 16.45 -25.50 3.10
CA TRP A 324 17.16 -25.49 4.37
C TRP A 324 17.69 -24.09 4.73
N HIS A 325 18.33 -23.39 3.78
CA HIS A 325 18.77 -22.00 4.01
C HIS A 325 17.59 -21.07 4.33
N ALA A 326 16.41 -21.30 3.77
CA ALA A 326 15.24 -20.50 4.11
C ALA A 326 14.84 -20.63 5.59
N HIS A 327 14.92 -21.84 6.15
CA HIS A 327 14.74 -22.06 7.58
C HIS A 327 15.77 -21.29 8.42
N GLU A 328 17.05 -21.35 8.02
CA GLU A 328 18.11 -20.62 8.73
C GLU A 328 17.92 -19.10 8.67
N LYS A 329 17.51 -18.56 7.51
CA LYS A 329 17.21 -17.13 7.35
C LYS A 329 16.09 -16.70 8.26
N VAL A 330 14.99 -17.46 8.27
CA VAL A 330 13.84 -17.21 9.14
C VAL A 330 14.22 -17.31 10.62
N ALA A 331 14.96 -18.36 11.01
CA ALA A 331 15.43 -18.54 12.38
C ALA A 331 16.30 -17.36 12.83
N ARG A 332 17.22 -16.91 11.98
CA ARG A 332 18.08 -15.75 12.26
C ARG A 332 17.28 -14.46 12.38
N PHE A 333 16.29 -14.25 11.51
CA PHE A 333 15.46 -13.05 11.49
C PHE A 333 14.73 -12.82 12.82
N ILE A 334 14.35 -13.90 13.50
CA ILE A 334 13.67 -13.84 14.82
C ILE A 334 14.61 -14.08 16.01
N GLY A 335 15.94 -14.12 15.80
CA GLY A 335 16.91 -14.43 16.86
C GLY A 335 16.82 -15.86 17.42
N GLY A 336 16.20 -16.79 16.69
CA GLY A 336 15.81 -18.13 17.15
C GLY A 336 16.72 -19.26 16.70
N GLY A 337 18.00 -19.00 16.43
CA GLY A 337 18.94 -19.99 15.88
C GLY A 337 19.16 -21.26 16.72
N GLU A 338 18.88 -21.21 18.03
CA GLU A 338 19.01 -22.36 18.94
C GLU A 338 17.75 -23.24 19.01
N GLY A 339 16.63 -22.77 18.48
CA GLY A 339 15.35 -23.50 18.49
C GLY A 339 15.09 -24.27 17.20
N ILE A 340 13.86 -24.78 17.06
CA ILE A 340 13.38 -25.49 15.88
C ILE A 340 12.39 -24.59 15.15
N THR A 341 12.78 -24.13 13.96
CA THR A 341 11.90 -23.39 13.04
C THR A 341 11.20 -24.39 12.12
N VAL A 342 9.88 -24.43 12.14
CA VAL A 342 9.03 -25.30 11.31
C VAL A 342 8.19 -24.44 10.38
N PHE A 343 8.20 -24.74 9.09
CA PHE A 343 7.29 -24.11 8.15
C PHE A 343 5.92 -24.77 8.17
N THR A 344 4.90 -23.92 8.21
CA THR A 344 3.48 -24.28 8.18
C THR A 344 2.81 -23.51 7.05
N LYS A 345 1.50 -23.70 6.88
CA LYS A 345 0.68 -22.97 5.92
C LYS A 345 0.42 -21.52 6.34
N ASN A 346 0.34 -21.25 7.65
CA ASN A 346 0.05 -19.94 8.25
C ASN A 346 0.17 -20.01 9.80
N THR A 347 0.07 -18.86 10.48
CA THR A 347 0.00 -18.79 11.97
C THR A 347 -1.06 -19.73 12.54
N THR A 348 -2.23 -19.82 11.91
CA THR A 348 -3.35 -20.66 12.40
C THR A 348 -2.93 -22.12 12.48
N GLU A 349 -2.24 -22.64 11.48
CA GLU A 349 -1.73 -24.02 11.48
C GLU A 349 -0.64 -24.21 12.52
N ALA A 350 0.28 -23.25 12.68
CA ALA A 350 1.30 -23.27 13.73
C ALA A 350 0.69 -23.37 15.13
N ILE A 351 -0.32 -22.55 15.44
CA ILE A 351 -1.02 -22.58 16.73
C ILE A 351 -1.76 -23.90 16.93
N ASN A 352 -2.45 -24.39 15.90
CA ASN A 352 -3.13 -25.69 15.96
C ASN A 352 -2.15 -26.83 16.17
N MET A 353 -0.94 -26.74 15.59
CA MET A 353 0.11 -27.72 15.77
C MET A 353 0.53 -27.81 17.25
N VAL A 354 0.68 -26.67 17.93
CA VAL A 354 0.95 -26.63 19.37
C VAL A 354 -0.23 -27.19 20.17
N ALA A 355 -1.46 -26.75 19.88
CA ALA A 355 -2.66 -27.21 20.58
C ALA A 355 -2.85 -28.74 20.50
N GLN A 356 -2.55 -29.34 19.36
CA GLN A 356 -2.71 -30.79 19.15
C GLN A 356 -1.50 -31.60 19.62
N GLY A 357 -0.30 -31.04 19.52
CA GLY A 357 0.95 -31.74 19.82
C GLY A 357 1.40 -31.63 21.28
N LEU A 358 0.92 -30.65 22.04
CA LEU A 358 1.21 -30.54 23.46
C LEU A 358 0.45 -31.62 24.24
N SER A 359 1.11 -32.27 25.21
CA SER A 359 0.46 -33.24 26.08
C SER A 359 -0.44 -32.55 27.11
N TRP A 360 -1.75 -32.78 27.01
CA TRP A 360 -2.76 -32.25 27.93
C TRP A 360 -3.26 -33.31 28.91
N ARG A 361 -3.63 -32.87 30.11
CA ARG A 361 -4.32 -33.67 31.13
C ARG A 361 -5.64 -32.99 31.52
N PRO A 362 -6.67 -33.76 31.91
CA PRO A 362 -7.87 -33.17 32.51
C PRO A 362 -7.50 -32.31 33.72
N GLY A 363 -8.02 -31.08 33.76
CA GLY A 363 -7.71 -30.07 34.77
C GLY A 363 -6.55 -29.13 34.41
N ASP A 364 -5.83 -29.36 33.30
CA ASP A 364 -4.90 -28.36 32.78
C ASP A 364 -5.68 -27.11 32.32
N ARG A 365 -5.07 -25.92 32.49
CA ARG A 365 -5.64 -24.64 32.07
C ARG A 365 -4.81 -23.98 30.98
N VAL A 366 -5.49 -23.32 30.04
CA VAL A 366 -4.90 -22.38 29.08
C VAL A 366 -5.36 -20.98 29.42
N VAL A 367 -4.42 -20.06 29.64
CA VAL A 367 -4.74 -18.63 29.79
C VAL A 367 -4.53 -17.95 28.46
N THR A 368 -5.51 -17.15 28.02
CA THR A 368 -5.41 -16.33 26.82
C THR A 368 -6.09 -14.97 27.03
N THR A 369 -6.16 -14.12 26.01
CA THR A 369 -6.59 -12.73 26.17
C THR A 369 -7.81 -12.39 25.32
N ILE A 370 -8.52 -11.33 25.70
CA ILE A 370 -9.61 -10.81 24.87
C ILE A 370 -9.11 -10.19 23.55
N LEU A 371 -7.81 -9.90 23.43
CA LEU A 371 -7.18 -9.34 22.24
C LEU A 371 -6.94 -10.37 21.13
N GLU A 372 -7.18 -11.66 21.40
CA GLU A 372 -6.81 -12.71 20.47
C GLU A 372 -7.62 -12.68 19.17
N HIS A 373 -6.88 -12.87 18.07
CA HIS A 373 -7.46 -13.32 16.82
C HIS A 373 -8.07 -14.72 17.03
N HIS A 374 -9.14 -15.06 16.30
CA HIS A 374 -9.83 -16.35 16.42
C HIS A 374 -8.88 -17.57 16.32
N SER A 375 -7.83 -17.46 15.52
CA SER A 375 -6.78 -18.48 15.38
C SER A 375 -6.02 -18.79 16.68
N ASN A 376 -5.90 -17.83 17.61
CA ASN A 376 -5.29 -18.00 18.92
C ASN A 376 -6.32 -18.12 20.05
N LEU A 377 -7.57 -18.47 19.73
CA LEU A 377 -8.64 -18.69 20.70
C LEU A 377 -9.34 -20.05 20.50
N LEU A 378 -9.76 -20.32 19.26
CA LEU A 378 -10.56 -21.51 18.93
C LEU A 378 -9.82 -22.84 19.18
N PRO A 379 -8.50 -22.98 18.90
CA PRO A 379 -7.78 -24.23 19.19
C PRO A 379 -7.83 -24.59 20.67
N TRP A 380 -7.68 -23.59 21.56
CA TRP A 380 -7.72 -23.77 23.01
C TRP A 380 -9.12 -24.14 23.50
N ARG A 381 -10.15 -23.45 22.99
CA ARG A 381 -11.56 -23.78 23.26
C ARG A 381 -11.90 -25.22 22.86
N ALA A 382 -11.33 -25.70 21.75
CA ALA A 382 -11.56 -27.07 21.28
C ALA A 382 -10.96 -28.14 22.21
N LEU A 383 -10.03 -27.79 23.11
CA LEU A 383 -9.45 -28.70 24.10
C LEU A 383 -10.37 -28.95 25.30
N ALA A 384 -11.48 -28.21 25.45
CA ALA A 384 -12.49 -28.49 26.48
C ALA A 384 -13.00 -29.94 26.43
N LYS A 385 -13.06 -30.55 25.24
CA LYS A 385 -13.41 -31.98 25.06
C LYS A 385 -12.41 -32.95 25.70
N HIS A 386 -11.19 -32.49 25.99
CA HIS A 386 -10.14 -33.24 26.68
C HIS A 386 -10.03 -32.86 28.17
N GLY A 387 -10.97 -32.06 28.70
CA GLY A 387 -10.96 -31.61 30.09
C GLY A 387 -9.98 -30.46 30.36
N VAL A 388 -9.55 -29.73 29.33
CA VAL A 388 -8.72 -28.52 29.47
C VAL A 388 -9.64 -27.31 29.64
N GLU A 389 -9.37 -26.48 30.64
CA GLU A 389 -10.11 -25.25 30.90
C GLU A 389 -9.43 -24.04 30.25
N ILE A 390 -10.19 -22.96 30.02
CA ILE A 390 -9.69 -21.74 29.40
C ILE A 390 -10.07 -20.52 30.22
N ASP A 391 -9.07 -19.69 30.50
CA ASP A 391 -9.22 -18.40 31.15
C ASP A 391 -8.96 -17.27 30.15
N LEU A 392 -9.78 -16.23 30.22
CA LEU A 392 -9.71 -15.09 29.31
C LEU A 392 -9.37 -13.83 30.11
N ILE A 393 -8.15 -13.32 29.93
CA ILE A 393 -7.67 -12.08 30.54
C ILE A 393 -8.20 -10.88 29.74
N GLY A 394 -8.73 -9.90 30.48
CA GLY A 394 -9.27 -8.66 29.93
C GLY A 394 -8.19 -7.61 29.62
N ILE A 395 -8.66 -6.42 29.28
CA ILE A 395 -7.83 -5.24 29.07
C ILE A 395 -8.34 -4.07 29.91
N ASP A 396 -7.46 -3.13 30.18
CA ASP A 396 -7.75 -1.89 30.90
C ASP A 396 -8.36 -0.82 29.97
N ALA A 397 -8.76 0.32 30.53
CA ALA A 397 -9.38 1.44 29.79
C ALA A 397 -8.44 2.14 28.78
N ASP A 398 -7.15 1.86 28.82
CA ASP A 398 -6.16 2.29 27.83
C ASP A 398 -5.79 1.19 26.82
N TYR A 399 -6.52 0.06 26.87
CA TYR A 399 -6.32 -1.15 26.09
C TYR A 399 -5.08 -1.97 26.44
N ALA A 400 -4.38 -1.65 27.52
CA ALA A 400 -3.30 -2.50 28.03
C ALA A 400 -3.86 -3.82 28.59
N LEU A 401 -3.07 -4.89 28.51
CA LEU A 401 -3.42 -6.19 29.10
C LEU A 401 -3.43 -6.09 30.63
N ASP A 402 -4.46 -6.63 31.29
CA ASP A 402 -4.53 -6.68 32.75
C ASP A 402 -3.55 -7.74 33.31
N LEU A 403 -2.33 -7.31 33.61
CA LEU A 403 -1.27 -8.16 34.15
C LEU A 403 -1.55 -8.64 35.57
N ASN A 404 -2.34 -7.89 36.36
CA ASN A 404 -2.68 -8.31 37.72
C ASN A 404 -3.64 -9.50 37.68
N ALA A 405 -4.65 -9.44 36.79
CA ALA A 405 -5.55 -10.56 36.57
C ALA A 405 -4.80 -11.80 36.04
N LEU A 406 -3.80 -11.61 35.16
CA LEU A 406 -2.95 -12.70 34.69
C LEU A 406 -2.17 -13.34 35.86
N GLU A 407 -1.53 -12.54 36.72
CA GLU A 407 -0.77 -13.03 37.87
C GLU A 407 -1.67 -13.76 38.89
N GLU A 408 -2.88 -13.25 39.15
CA GLU A 408 -3.86 -13.90 40.02
C GLU A 408 -4.25 -15.29 39.49
N VAL A 409 -4.53 -15.39 38.19
CA VAL A 409 -4.88 -16.66 37.54
C VAL A 409 -3.71 -17.66 37.59
N LEU A 410 -2.50 -17.20 37.32
CA LEU A 410 -1.28 -18.02 37.40
C LEU A 410 -1.02 -18.52 38.83
N SER A 411 -1.23 -17.66 39.83
CA SER A 411 -1.09 -17.99 41.25
C SER A 411 -2.06 -19.09 41.71
N GLY A 412 -3.20 -19.23 41.04
CA GLY A 412 -4.16 -20.30 41.27
C GLY A 412 -3.66 -21.71 40.90
N GLY A 413 -2.52 -21.81 40.19
CA GLY A 413 -1.92 -23.07 39.75
C GLY A 413 -2.63 -23.72 38.55
N SER A 414 -2.12 -24.87 38.08
CA SER A 414 -2.64 -25.69 36.96
C SER A 414 -2.62 -25.06 35.55
N VAL A 415 -2.10 -23.84 35.41
CA VAL A 415 -1.88 -23.23 34.10
C VAL A 415 -0.72 -23.93 33.40
N ARG A 416 -1.05 -24.61 32.29
CA ARG A 416 -0.07 -25.33 31.48
C ARG A 416 0.53 -24.44 30.39
N LEU A 417 -0.28 -23.55 29.83
CA LEU A 417 0.08 -22.67 28.72
C LEU A 417 -0.57 -21.30 28.89
N VAL A 418 0.20 -20.25 28.64
CA VAL A 418 -0.27 -18.89 28.39
C VAL A 418 -0.09 -18.62 26.89
N ALA A 419 -1.17 -18.27 26.19
CA ALA A 419 -1.17 -18.01 24.75
C ALA A 419 -1.64 -16.57 24.50
N VAL A 420 -0.74 -15.72 24.01
CA VAL A 420 -0.99 -14.28 23.86
C VAL A 420 -0.60 -13.79 22.47
N THR A 421 -1.36 -12.84 21.94
CA THR A 421 -0.92 -12.04 20.80
C THR A 421 0.19 -11.07 21.23
N HIS A 422 1.25 -10.93 20.42
CA HIS A 422 2.27 -9.90 20.66
C HIS A 422 1.75 -8.51 20.31
N ALA A 423 0.92 -8.40 19.27
CA ALA A 423 0.30 -7.15 18.85
C ALA A 423 -1.12 -7.38 18.32
N SER A 424 -2.09 -6.63 18.83
CA SER A 424 -3.50 -6.75 18.44
C SER A 424 -3.71 -6.40 16.97
N ASN A 425 -4.41 -7.25 16.23
CA ASN A 425 -4.80 -6.98 14.85
C ASN A 425 -5.95 -5.97 14.69
N VAL A 426 -6.48 -5.47 15.80
CA VAL A 426 -7.59 -4.50 15.84
C VAL A 426 -7.11 -3.19 16.43
N LEU A 427 -6.60 -3.22 17.67
CA LEU A 427 -6.23 -2.02 18.42
C LEU A 427 -4.80 -1.58 18.15
N GLY A 428 -3.99 -2.42 17.50
CA GLY A 428 -2.56 -2.18 17.31
C GLY A 428 -1.74 -2.17 18.60
N VAL A 429 -2.33 -2.37 19.78
CA VAL A 429 -1.61 -2.41 21.06
C VAL A 429 -0.70 -3.62 21.14
N THR A 430 0.53 -3.42 21.63
CA THR A 430 1.47 -4.51 21.89
C THR A 430 1.34 -5.01 23.33
N THR A 431 1.33 -6.32 23.53
CA THR A 431 1.35 -6.91 24.88
C THR A 431 2.78 -6.94 25.43
N PRO A 432 2.98 -6.76 26.74
CA PRO A 432 4.31 -6.75 27.34
C PRO A 432 4.84 -8.18 27.53
N VAL A 433 5.19 -8.83 26.43
CA VAL A 433 5.62 -10.24 26.39
C VAL A 433 6.77 -10.56 27.37
N PRO A 434 7.82 -9.73 27.54
CA PRO A 434 8.87 -10.02 28.52
C PRO A 434 8.36 -10.12 29.98
N GLU A 435 7.37 -9.29 30.34
CA GLU A 435 6.75 -9.32 31.67
C GLU A 435 5.87 -10.55 31.84
N ILE A 436 5.11 -10.91 30.79
CA ILE A 436 4.30 -12.14 30.74
C ILE A 436 5.20 -13.38 30.85
N ALA A 437 6.33 -13.41 30.13
CA ALA A 437 7.29 -14.49 30.18
C ALA A 437 7.85 -14.69 31.58
N ARG A 438 8.24 -13.60 32.27
CA ARG A 438 8.67 -13.65 33.68
C ARG A 438 7.61 -14.32 34.57
N LEU A 439 6.35 -13.88 34.47
CA LEU A 439 5.24 -14.46 35.24
C LEU A 439 5.02 -15.95 34.93
N CYS A 440 5.12 -16.33 33.65
CA CYS A 440 5.01 -17.73 33.22
C CYS A 440 6.12 -18.60 33.83
N ARG A 441 7.38 -18.11 33.80
CA ARG A 441 8.53 -18.82 34.37
C ARG A 441 8.40 -19.01 35.88
N GLU A 442 7.95 -17.99 36.60
CA GLU A 442 7.73 -18.05 38.06
C GLU A 442 6.70 -19.12 38.46
N HIS A 443 5.70 -19.36 37.59
CA HIS A 443 4.62 -20.31 37.84
C HIS A 443 4.75 -21.64 37.07
N GLY A 444 5.82 -21.83 36.29
CA GLY A 444 6.07 -23.05 35.51
C GLY A 444 5.14 -23.26 34.32
N ALA A 445 4.52 -22.20 33.79
CA ALA A 445 3.70 -22.23 32.59
C ALA A 445 4.53 -22.05 31.31
N LEU A 446 4.11 -22.68 30.22
CA LEU A 446 4.67 -22.42 28.89
C LEU A 446 4.08 -21.13 28.30
N LEU A 447 4.82 -20.47 27.41
CA LEU A 447 4.37 -19.26 26.71
C LEU A 447 4.36 -19.44 25.19
N LEU A 448 3.19 -19.26 24.58
CA LEU A 448 3.02 -19.11 23.13
C LEU A 448 2.73 -17.65 22.78
N VAL A 449 3.48 -17.14 21.80
CA VAL A 449 3.33 -15.78 21.29
C VAL A 449 2.87 -15.82 19.83
N ASP A 450 1.68 -15.27 19.56
CA ASP A 450 1.22 -14.98 18.20
C ASP A 450 1.81 -13.64 17.74
N ALA A 451 2.85 -13.73 16.90
CA ALA A 451 3.58 -12.60 16.33
C ALA A 451 3.11 -12.21 14.93
N ALA A 452 1.93 -12.68 14.49
CA ALA A 452 1.44 -12.44 13.14
C ALA A 452 1.31 -10.95 12.77
N GLN A 453 1.13 -10.07 13.76
CA GLN A 453 1.08 -8.63 13.56
C GLN A 453 2.31 -7.88 14.06
N SER A 454 3.08 -8.40 15.03
CA SER A 454 4.28 -7.68 15.46
C SER A 454 5.40 -7.79 14.43
N LEU A 455 5.56 -8.98 13.83
CA LEU A 455 6.70 -9.29 12.96
C LEU A 455 6.80 -8.40 11.70
N PRO A 456 5.70 -7.96 11.07
CA PRO A 456 5.74 -6.99 9.97
C PRO A 456 6.20 -5.58 10.37
N HIS A 457 6.01 -5.18 11.63
CA HIS A 457 6.03 -3.78 12.05
C HIS A 457 7.19 -3.40 12.99
N MET A 458 7.82 -4.38 13.65
CA MET A 458 8.86 -4.12 14.64
C MET A 458 9.89 -5.26 14.73
N PRO A 459 11.11 -5.00 15.26
CA PRO A 459 12.04 -6.05 15.59
C PRO A 459 11.41 -7.04 16.58
N VAL A 460 11.63 -8.33 16.34
CA VAL A 460 11.18 -9.42 17.22
C VAL A 460 12.35 -10.38 17.41
N ASP A 461 12.71 -10.60 18.66
CA ASP A 461 13.78 -11.52 19.03
C ASP A 461 13.27 -12.49 20.11
N VAL A 462 13.23 -13.78 19.80
CA VAL A 462 12.68 -14.79 20.72
C VAL A 462 13.47 -14.94 22.01
N SER A 463 14.77 -14.59 22.02
CA SER A 463 15.59 -14.61 23.23
C SER A 463 15.17 -13.48 24.16
N SER A 464 14.89 -12.29 23.62
CA SER A 464 14.37 -11.15 24.38
C SER A 464 12.93 -11.34 24.87
N LEU A 465 12.09 -12.02 24.08
CA LEU A 465 10.71 -12.32 24.43
C LEU A 465 10.60 -13.45 25.46
N ASP A 466 11.63 -14.28 25.56
CA ASP A 466 11.70 -15.48 26.40
C ASP A 466 10.50 -16.44 26.28
N CYS A 467 9.91 -16.53 25.09
CA CYS A 467 8.77 -17.43 24.82
C CYS A 467 9.19 -18.88 24.53
N ASP A 468 8.26 -19.83 24.63
CA ASP A 468 8.50 -21.24 24.29
C ASP A 468 8.08 -21.54 22.85
N PHE A 469 7.07 -20.81 22.35
CA PHE A 469 6.59 -20.87 20.98
C PHE A 469 6.40 -19.47 20.40
N LEU A 470 6.79 -19.27 19.14
CA LEU A 470 6.49 -18.07 18.36
C LEU A 470 5.82 -18.48 17.04
N CYS A 471 4.67 -17.91 16.75
CA CYS A 471 3.89 -18.23 15.56
C CYS A 471 3.69 -17.00 14.67
N PHE A 472 3.89 -17.12 13.35
CA PHE A 472 3.56 -16.04 12.41
C PHE A 472 3.27 -16.53 10.99
N SER A 473 2.79 -15.61 10.15
CA SER A 473 2.34 -15.85 8.78
C SER A 473 3.24 -15.11 7.79
N GLY A 474 3.70 -15.79 6.74
CA GLY A 474 4.57 -15.21 5.72
C GLY A 474 3.88 -14.12 4.89
N HIS A 475 2.60 -14.28 4.59
CA HIS A 475 1.82 -13.33 3.76
C HIS A 475 1.58 -11.96 4.41
N LYS A 476 2.00 -11.76 5.66
CA LYS A 476 1.99 -10.46 6.33
C LYS A 476 3.36 -9.80 6.38
N ILE A 477 4.42 -10.55 6.08
CA ILE A 477 5.81 -10.07 6.06
C ILE A 477 6.38 -10.06 4.65
N PHE A 478 5.56 -9.62 3.68
CA PHE A 478 5.88 -9.58 2.25
C PHE A 478 6.12 -10.94 1.57
N GLY A 479 6.03 -12.03 2.31
CA GLY A 479 6.15 -13.39 1.81
C GLY A 479 4.89 -13.89 1.09
N PRO A 480 4.94 -15.08 0.49
CA PRO A 480 3.80 -15.65 -0.24
C PRO A 480 2.72 -16.20 0.70
N THR A 481 1.49 -16.30 0.18
CA THR A 481 0.41 -17.06 0.83
C THR A 481 0.76 -18.54 0.94
N GLY A 482 0.10 -19.23 1.88
CA GLY A 482 0.39 -20.65 2.16
C GLY A 482 1.77 -20.87 2.79
N THR A 483 2.31 -19.85 3.46
CA THR A 483 3.51 -19.95 4.29
C THR A 483 3.26 -19.34 5.67
N GLY A 484 3.74 -20.03 6.68
CA GLY A 484 3.72 -19.66 8.08
C GLY A 484 4.85 -20.35 8.81
N VAL A 485 5.03 -19.98 10.07
CA VAL A 485 6.15 -20.46 10.86
C VAL A 485 5.67 -20.75 12.27
N LEU A 486 6.10 -21.90 12.79
CA LEU A 486 6.16 -22.22 14.20
C LEU A 486 7.65 -22.28 14.58
N TRP A 487 8.10 -21.36 15.42
CA TRP A 487 9.35 -21.55 16.14
C TRP A 487 9.05 -22.13 17.51
N MET A 488 9.82 -23.13 17.91
CA MET A 488 9.75 -23.71 19.25
C MET A 488 11.15 -23.75 19.86
N ARG A 489 11.27 -23.35 21.13
CA ARG A 489 12.56 -23.33 21.85
C ARG A 489 13.20 -24.71 21.91
N GLU A 490 12.39 -25.71 22.21
CA GLU A 490 12.77 -27.12 22.28
C GLU A 490 11.71 -27.97 21.58
N ALA A 491 11.95 -29.27 21.42
CA ALA A 491 10.97 -30.23 20.91
C ALA A 491 9.86 -30.52 21.95
N LEU A 492 9.04 -29.52 22.24
CA LEU A 492 8.03 -29.52 23.32
C LEU A 492 6.71 -30.22 22.95
N ILE A 493 6.52 -30.52 21.67
CA ILE A 493 5.29 -31.10 21.14
C ILE A 493 5.57 -32.37 20.33
N GLU A 494 4.60 -33.28 20.32
CA GLU A 494 4.55 -34.40 19.38
C GLU A 494 4.01 -33.91 18.02
N PRO A 495 4.51 -34.45 16.88
CA PRO A 495 4.04 -34.06 15.55
C PRO A 495 2.58 -34.51 15.36
N PRO A 496 1.62 -33.59 15.15
CA PRO A 496 0.20 -33.94 15.07
C PRO A 496 -0.19 -34.56 13.73
N VAL A 497 0.63 -34.36 12.68
CA VAL A 497 0.44 -34.95 11.36
C VAL A 497 1.60 -35.90 11.10
N LEU A 498 1.28 -37.17 10.81
CA LEU A 498 2.26 -38.21 10.51
C LEU A 498 2.22 -38.57 9.03
N GLY A 499 3.39 -38.80 8.42
CA GLY A 499 3.46 -39.16 7.01
C GLY A 499 4.89 -39.30 6.46
N GLY A 500 5.01 -39.35 5.13
CA GLY A 500 6.31 -39.29 4.46
C GLY A 500 7.02 -37.95 4.72
N GLY A 501 8.33 -37.88 4.52
CA GLY A 501 9.13 -36.67 4.78
C GLY A 501 9.59 -36.53 6.24
N MET A 502 8.72 -36.85 7.20
CA MET A 502 9.00 -36.63 8.63
C MET A 502 9.73 -37.76 9.36
N VAL A 503 10.00 -38.88 8.67
CA VAL A 503 10.57 -40.10 9.27
C VAL A 503 12.01 -40.30 8.84
N ALA A 504 12.87 -40.76 9.76
CA ALA A 504 14.20 -41.28 9.50
C ALA A 504 14.14 -42.74 8.97
N SER A 505 13.29 -43.57 9.58
CA SER A 505 13.03 -44.97 9.16
C SER A 505 11.62 -45.43 9.54
N VAL A 506 11.07 -46.38 8.78
CA VAL A 506 9.74 -46.99 9.03
C VAL A 506 9.85 -48.50 8.87
N THR A 507 9.22 -49.24 9.76
CA THR A 507 9.03 -50.70 9.69
C THR A 507 7.54 -51.05 9.79
N SER A 508 7.18 -52.33 9.72
CA SER A 508 5.80 -52.77 9.96
C SER A 508 5.31 -52.48 11.38
N ASP A 509 6.23 -52.35 12.33
CA ASP A 509 5.94 -52.31 13.77
C ASP A 509 6.09 -50.90 14.36
N GLY A 510 6.61 -49.94 13.60
CA GLY A 510 6.80 -48.58 14.08
C GLY A 510 7.62 -47.68 13.15
N TYR A 511 7.98 -46.50 13.66
CA TYR A 511 8.77 -45.51 12.93
C TYR A 511 9.69 -44.73 13.85
N VAL A 512 10.74 -44.16 13.27
CA VAL A 512 11.66 -43.23 13.93
C VAL A 512 11.49 -41.86 13.25
N PRO A 513 11.11 -40.79 13.97
CA PRO A 513 11.02 -39.46 13.39
C PRO A 513 12.38 -38.95 12.92
N ALA A 514 12.38 -38.06 11.93
CA ALA A 514 13.55 -37.28 11.55
C ALA A 514 13.91 -36.25 12.64
N GLU A 515 15.09 -35.66 12.54
CA GLU A 515 15.56 -34.61 13.45
C GLU A 515 15.20 -33.22 12.93
N GLY A 516 15.24 -32.22 13.83
CA GLY A 516 14.97 -30.83 13.50
C GLY A 516 13.56 -30.58 12.95
N TYR A 517 13.44 -29.63 12.02
CA TYR A 517 12.16 -29.23 11.44
C TYR A 517 11.49 -30.34 10.62
N LEU A 518 12.28 -31.24 10.02
CA LEU A 518 11.76 -32.35 9.22
C LEU A 518 10.79 -33.21 10.02
N ARG A 519 11.00 -33.35 11.33
CA ARG A 519 10.11 -34.06 12.24
C ARG A 519 8.65 -33.59 12.19
N TYR A 520 8.45 -32.31 11.90
CA TYR A 520 7.16 -31.62 12.01
C TYR A 520 6.54 -31.29 10.63
N GLU A 521 7.28 -31.49 9.54
CA GLU A 521 6.84 -31.20 8.17
C GLU A 521 6.49 -32.48 7.42
N ALA A 522 5.35 -33.07 7.75
CA ALA A 522 4.86 -34.27 7.08
C ALA A 522 4.34 -33.95 5.65
N GLY A 523 4.72 -34.80 4.70
CA GLY A 523 4.36 -34.67 3.28
C GLY A 523 5.39 -33.88 2.47
N THR A 524 5.03 -33.55 1.22
CA THR A 524 5.82 -32.60 0.43
C THR A 524 5.45 -31.19 0.87
N PRO A 525 6.40 -30.39 1.39
CA PRO A 525 6.08 -29.05 1.87
C PRO A 525 5.86 -28.06 0.72
N ASN A 526 5.44 -26.84 1.05
CA ASN A 526 5.43 -25.71 0.12
C ASN A 526 6.86 -25.20 -0.11
N ILE A 527 7.63 -25.93 -0.93
CA ILE A 527 9.08 -25.69 -1.12
C ILE A 527 9.35 -24.29 -1.68
N GLY A 528 8.70 -23.95 -2.81
CA GLY A 528 8.85 -22.63 -3.44
C GLY A 528 8.42 -21.51 -2.49
N GLY A 529 7.28 -21.68 -1.81
CA GLY A 529 6.81 -20.73 -0.81
C GLY A 529 7.81 -20.51 0.32
N GLY A 530 8.37 -21.58 0.89
CA GLY A 530 9.38 -21.48 1.95
C GLY A 530 10.65 -20.77 1.49
N ILE A 531 11.13 -21.04 0.27
CA ILE A 531 12.30 -20.34 -0.31
C ILE A 531 12.01 -18.84 -0.47
N ALA A 532 10.84 -18.49 -0.99
CA ALA A 532 10.42 -17.10 -1.17
C ALA A 532 10.14 -16.38 0.16
N LEU A 533 9.66 -17.10 1.19
CA LEU A 533 9.62 -16.57 2.57
C LEU A 533 11.02 -16.21 3.07
N GLY A 534 12.03 -17.05 2.77
CA GLY A 534 13.43 -16.76 3.02
C GLY A 534 13.92 -15.48 2.30
N ALA A 535 13.46 -15.22 1.08
CA ALA A 535 13.76 -13.96 0.38
C ALA A 535 13.05 -12.75 1.02
N ALA A 536 11.83 -12.93 1.51
CA ALA A 536 11.07 -11.87 2.16
C ALA A 536 11.72 -11.39 3.47
N VAL A 537 12.23 -12.32 4.28
CA VAL A 537 12.98 -11.95 5.51
C VAL A 537 14.32 -11.28 5.20
N ASP A 538 15.01 -11.67 4.13
CA ASP A 538 16.23 -10.98 3.68
C ASP A 538 15.91 -9.55 3.24
N TYR A 539 14.82 -9.35 2.50
CA TYR A 539 14.36 -8.03 2.05
C TYR A 539 14.02 -7.12 3.25
N LEU A 540 13.25 -7.61 4.22
CA LEU A 540 12.96 -6.88 5.46
C LEU A 540 14.22 -6.58 6.28
N SER A 541 15.15 -7.53 6.36
CA SER A 541 16.43 -7.35 7.04
C SER A 541 17.30 -6.28 6.36
N ALA A 542 17.28 -6.21 5.03
CA ALA A 542 18.02 -5.22 4.26
C ALA A 542 17.50 -3.80 4.46
N ILE A 543 16.17 -3.64 4.60
CA ILE A 543 15.55 -2.36 4.98
C ILE A 543 15.90 -2.01 6.44
N GLY A 544 15.82 -3.01 7.33
CA GLY A 544 16.06 -2.90 8.77
C GLY A 544 14.77 -2.61 9.55
N MET A 545 14.38 -3.54 10.41
CA MET A 545 13.11 -3.49 11.16
C MET A 545 13.00 -2.27 12.09
N ASP A 546 14.10 -1.79 12.67
CA ASP A 546 14.10 -0.56 13.48
C ASP A 546 13.70 0.68 12.66
N ARG A 547 14.06 0.72 11.37
CA ARG A 547 13.70 1.83 10.49
C ARG A 547 12.24 1.77 10.10
N ILE A 548 11.74 0.57 9.79
CA ILE A 548 10.32 0.30 9.52
C ILE A 548 9.49 0.73 10.74
N HIS A 549 9.88 0.28 11.94
CA HIS A 549 9.18 0.61 13.18
C HIS A 549 9.05 2.12 13.41
N ARG A 550 10.15 2.87 13.32
CA ARG A 550 10.13 4.33 13.50
C ARG A 550 9.30 5.05 12.43
N HIS A 551 9.36 4.59 11.18
CA HIS A 551 8.57 5.18 10.10
C HIS A 551 7.08 4.99 10.35
N GLU A 552 6.66 3.77 10.67
CA GLU A 552 5.27 3.45 10.97
C GLU A 552 4.79 4.12 12.26
N GLU A 553 5.60 4.22 13.31
CA GLU A 553 5.24 4.93 14.54
C GLU A 553 4.83 6.39 14.25
N ARG A 554 5.64 7.09 13.45
CA ARG A 554 5.37 8.47 13.03
C ARG A 554 4.07 8.60 12.24
N LEU A 555 3.87 7.73 11.25
CA LEU A 555 2.66 7.75 10.41
C LEU A 555 1.41 7.37 11.20
N THR A 556 1.53 6.42 12.12
CA THR A 556 0.45 5.99 13.01
C THR A 556 0.03 7.11 13.95
N ALA A 557 1.00 7.85 14.51
CA ALA A 557 0.71 9.02 15.33
C ALA A 557 -0.08 10.07 14.55
N ARG A 558 0.35 10.39 13.31
CA ARG A 558 -0.35 11.32 12.43
C ARG A 558 -1.77 10.84 12.09
N LEU A 559 -1.93 9.55 11.79
CA LEU A 559 -3.24 8.97 11.48
C LEU A 559 -4.20 9.05 12.68
N ILE A 560 -3.74 8.68 13.87
CA ILE A 560 -4.54 8.75 15.10
C ILE A 560 -4.92 10.19 15.41
N GLU A 561 -3.98 11.14 15.33
CA GLU A 561 -4.23 12.56 15.57
C GLU A 561 -5.27 13.12 14.58
N GLY A 562 -5.06 12.86 13.28
CA GLY A 562 -5.94 13.35 12.23
C GLY A 562 -7.36 12.79 12.34
N LEU A 563 -7.51 11.48 12.53
CA LEU A 563 -8.83 10.85 12.67
C LEU A 563 -9.54 11.27 13.96
N SER A 564 -8.80 11.46 15.06
CA SER A 564 -9.37 11.91 16.34
C SER A 564 -9.82 13.37 16.33
N ALA A 565 -9.25 14.19 15.43
CA ALA A 565 -9.66 15.57 15.21
C ALA A 565 -10.92 15.69 14.33
N THR A 566 -11.30 14.63 13.61
CA THR A 566 -12.48 14.61 12.75
C THR A 566 -13.77 14.44 13.56
N GLU A 567 -14.70 15.38 13.41
CA GLU A 567 -15.99 15.32 14.11
C GLU A 567 -16.78 14.07 13.72
N GLY A 568 -17.33 13.39 14.73
CA GLY A 568 -18.11 12.16 14.54
C GLY A 568 -17.28 10.92 14.19
N VAL A 569 -15.96 10.95 14.37
CA VAL A 569 -15.08 9.79 14.23
C VAL A 569 -14.59 9.36 15.62
N ARG A 570 -14.61 8.05 15.89
CA ARG A 570 -14.06 7.47 17.12
C ARG A 570 -12.97 6.47 16.78
N VAL A 571 -11.78 6.72 17.32
CA VAL A 571 -10.56 5.92 17.07
C VAL A 571 -10.34 4.91 18.20
N TYR A 572 -10.04 3.68 17.81
CA TYR A 572 -9.71 2.54 18.66
C TYR A 572 -8.28 2.10 18.33
N ALA A 573 -7.32 2.66 19.06
CA ALA A 573 -5.90 2.37 18.89
C ALA A 573 -5.15 2.45 20.24
N GLY A 574 -4.01 1.78 20.32
CA GLY A 574 -3.10 1.89 21.46
C GLY A 574 -2.71 3.34 21.75
N LYS A 575 -2.90 3.78 23.00
CA LYS A 575 -2.66 5.18 23.38
C LYS A 575 -1.18 5.53 23.49
N ARG A 576 -0.36 4.56 23.90
CA ARG A 576 1.09 4.71 24.07
C ARG A 576 1.83 4.52 22.73
N PRO A 577 2.59 5.51 22.25
CA PRO A 577 3.35 5.39 21.00
C PRO A 577 4.36 4.24 20.97
N ASP A 578 5.02 4.00 22.10
CA ASP A 578 6.04 2.95 22.30
C ASP A 578 5.45 1.55 22.46
N ALA A 579 4.12 1.44 22.60
CA ALA A 579 3.42 0.16 22.80
C ALA A 579 2.29 -0.05 21.77
N ARG A 580 2.55 0.33 20.51
CA ARG A 580 1.64 0.08 19.39
C ARG A 580 2.35 -0.14 18.05
N ILE A 581 1.67 -0.82 17.15
CA ILE A 581 2.04 -1.01 15.74
C ILE A 581 1.18 -0.14 14.81
N GLY A 582 1.49 -0.17 13.51
CA GLY A 582 0.78 0.54 12.44
C GLY A 582 -0.62 0.01 12.12
N VAL A 583 -1.48 -0.18 13.13
CA VAL A 583 -2.86 -0.63 12.98
C VAL A 583 -3.78 0.31 13.74
N VAL A 584 -4.74 0.91 13.03
CA VAL A 584 -5.70 1.87 13.58
C VAL A 584 -7.12 1.45 13.18
N SER A 585 -7.91 1.06 14.17
CA SER A 585 -9.34 0.85 14.01
C SER A 585 -10.12 2.13 14.31
N PHE A 586 -11.21 2.37 13.60
CA PHE A 586 -12.08 3.51 13.84
C PHE A 586 -13.51 3.23 13.37
N ILE A 587 -14.43 4.06 13.84
CA ILE A 587 -15.82 4.12 13.36
C ILE A 587 -16.19 5.55 13.03
N ILE A 588 -17.13 5.69 12.11
CA ILE A 588 -17.73 6.96 11.73
C ILE A 588 -19.18 6.90 12.21
N ASP A 589 -19.58 7.79 13.12
CA ASP A 589 -20.92 7.78 13.69
C ASP A 589 -21.99 7.84 12.58
N GLY A 590 -22.98 6.96 12.66
CA GLY A 590 -24.07 6.89 11.67
C GLY A 590 -23.71 6.23 10.34
N VAL A 591 -22.47 5.78 10.13
CA VAL A 591 -22.05 5.07 8.91
C VAL A 591 -21.62 3.65 9.28
N HIS A 592 -22.18 2.65 8.61
CA HIS A 592 -21.81 1.26 8.85
C HIS A 592 -20.36 1.01 8.40
N PRO A 593 -19.50 0.27 9.14
CA PRO A 593 -18.10 0.08 8.77
C PRO A 593 -17.88 -0.46 7.35
N GLN A 594 -18.75 -1.36 6.89
CA GLN A 594 -18.72 -1.87 5.52
C GLN A 594 -18.98 -0.79 4.47
N GLU A 595 -19.92 0.12 4.75
CA GLU A 595 -20.28 1.22 3.85
C GLU A 595 -19.13 2.24 3.80
N ALA A 596 -18.55 2.58 4.96
CA ALA A 596 -17.38 3.46 5.02
C ALA A 596 -16.19 2.89 4.24
N ALA A 597 -15.90 1.59 4.36
CA ALA A 597 -14.84 0.94 3.59
C ALA A 597 -15.13 0.94 2.07
N GLN A 598 -16.39 0.74 1.68
CA GLN A 598 -16.79 0.81 0.27
C GLN A 598 -16.64 2.23 -0.30
N MET A 599 -17.06 3.26 0.43
CA MET A 599 -16.88 4.66 0.02
C MET A 599 -15.40 5.01 -0.13
N LEU A 600 -14.54 4.56 0.79
CA LEU A 600 -13.10 4.78 0.71
C LEU A 600 -12.47 4.12 -0.53
N ASP A 601 -12.90 2.90 -0.87
CA ASP A 601 -12.43 2.19 -2.07
C ASP A 601 -12.92 2.87 -3.35
N GLU A 602 -14.23 3.11 -3.48
CA GLU A 602 -14.85 3.59 -4.71
C GLU A 602 -14.58 5.08 -5.00
N GLU A 603 -14.50 5.93 -3.98
CA GLU A 603 -14.42 7.39 -4.14
C GLU A 603 -13.00 7.95 -3.94
N ALA A 604 -12.13 7.22 -3.26
CA ALA A 604 -10.80 7.68 -2.90
C ALA A 604 -9.65 6.76 -3.33
N ASP A 605 -9.94 5.59 -3.92
CA ASP A 605 -8.95 4.54 -4.24
C ASP A 605 -8.15 4.10 -2.98
N ILE A 606 -8.81 4.08 -1.80
CA ILE A 606 -8.22 3.74 -0.50
C ILE A 606 -8.78 2.41 0.01
N MET A 607 -7.94 1.38 -0.01
CA MET A 607 -8.30 0.05 0.46
C MET A 607 -8.04 -0.08 1.96
N VAL A 608 -9.13 -0.21 2.71
CA VAL A 608 -9.14 -0.53 4.15
C VAL A 608 -9.95 -1.80 4.40
N ARG A 609 -9.89 -2.32 5.62
CA ARG A 609 -10.73 -3.47 6.05
C ARG A 609 -11.90 -3.00 6.89
N SER A 610 -13.04 -3.68 6.79
CA SER A 610 -14.20 -3.52 7.66
C SER A 610 -14.60 -4.83 8.35
N GLY A 611 -15.32 -4.72 9.46
CA GLY A 611 -15.95 -5.84 10.16
C GLY A 611 -15.29 -6.19 11.50
N HIS A 612 -15.42 -7.45 11.93
CA HIS A 612 -14.94 -7.90 13.24
C HIS A 612 -13.45 -8.28 13.27
N HIS A 613 -12.78 -8.27 12.11
CA HIS A 613 -11.35 -8.60 11.97
C HIS A 613 -10.95 -9.93 12.62
N CYS A 614 -11.86 -10.91 12.62
CA CYS A 614 -11.68 -12.19 13.32
C CYS A 614 -11.31 -12.03 14.81
N CYS A 615 -11.87 -11.02 15.49
CA CYS A 615 -11.66 -10.72 16.90
C CYS A 615 -13.00 -10.32 17.56
N GLN A 616 -14.04 -11.13 17.33
CA GLN A 616 -15.40 -10.87 17.81
C GLN A 616 -15.53 -10.67 19.34
N PRO A 617 -14.87 -11.46 20.21
CA PRO A 617 -14.94 -11.22 21.65
C PRO A 617 -14.51 -9.82 22.07
N LEU A 618 -13.50 -9.26 21.40
CA LEU A 618 -13.07 -7.88 21.62
C LEU A 618 -14.12 -6.87 21.14
N MET A 619 -14.73 -7.13 19.98
CA MET A 619 -15.80 -6.27 19.46
C MET A 619 -17.00 -6.23 20.40
N ASP A 620 -17.41 -7.38 20.93
CA ASP A 620 -18.50 -7.47 21.92
C ASP A 620 -18.14 -6.71 23.20
N TYR A 621 -16.91 -6.86 23.71
CA TYR A 621 -16.42 -6.16 24.88
C TYR A 621 -16.38 -4.63 24.70
N LEU A 622 -15.97 -4.16 23.52
CA LEU A 622 -15.95 -2.74 23.17
C LEU A 622 -17.34 -2.17 22.84
N GLY A 623 -18.38 -3.01 22.77
CA GLY A 623 -19.73 -2.61 22.38
C GLY A 623 -19.85 -2.23 20.90
N LEU A 624 -19.13 -2.94 20.03
CA LEU A 624 -19.02 -2.69 18.58
C LEU A 624 -19.60 -3.87 17.76
N PRO A 625 -20.92 -4.12 17.80
CA PRO A 625 -21.53 -5.29 17.16
C PRO A 625 -21.35 -5.32 15.63
N GLU A 626 -21.21 -4.17 14.98
CA GLU A 626 -20.96 -4.06 13.53
C GLU A 626 -19.46 -4.09 13.17
N GLY A 627 -18.59 -4.16 14.17
CA GLY A 627 -17.14 -4.09 14.00
C GLY A 627 -16.62 -2.68 13.75
N THR A 628 -15.48 -2.58 13.06
CA THR A 628 -14.79 -1.31 12.80
C THR A 628 -14.28 -1.23 11.37
N VAL A 629 -13.97 -0.03 10.90
CA VAL A 629 -13.01 0.17 9.81
C VAL A 629 -11.61 0.04 10.40
N ARG A 630 -10.67 -0.53 9.65
CA ARG A 630 -9.28 -0.69 10.06
C ARG A 630 -8.35 -0.30 8.91
N ALA A 631 -7.56 0.73 9.17
CA ALA A 631 -6.40 1.09 8.36
C ALA A 631 -5.14 0.48 8.99
N SER A 632 -4.29 -0.12 8.15
CA SER A 632 -3.07 -0.80 8.56
C SER A 632 -1.94 -0.51 7.59
N LEU A 633 -0.84 -0.02 8.13
CA LEU A 633 0.30 0.54 7.42
C LEU A 633 1.30 -0.58 7.07
N ALA A 634 2.26 -0.25 6.22
CA ALA A 634 3.45 -1.06 5.96
C ALA A 634 4.66 -0.15 5.70
N ALA A 635 5.84 -0.75 5.54
CA ALA A 635 7.08 -0.06 5.21
C ALA A 635 6.98 0.89 3.99
N PHE A 636 6.11 0.59 3.02
CA PHE A 636 5.92 1.38 1.81
C PHE A 636 4.80 2.44 1.92
N THR A 637 4.10 2.53 3.04
CA THR A 637 3.06 3.55 3.26
C THR A 637 3.69 4.92 3.40
N THR A 638 3.06 5.93 2.81
CA THR A 638 3.55 7.31 2.76
C THR A 638 2.70 8.26 3.60
N GLU A 639 3.27 9.41 3.96
CA GLU A 639 2.54 10.46 4.67
C GLU A 639 1.39 11.03 3.84
N GLN A 640 1.56 11.12 2.53
CA GLN A 640 0.51 11.55 1.60
C GLN A 640 -0.70 10.60 1.61
N GLU A 641 -0.48 9.28 1.71
CA GLU A 641 -1.57 8.30 1.80
C GLU A 641 -2.34 8.44 3.11
N ILE A 642 -1.65 8.71 4.23
CA ILE A 642 -2.28 9.01 5.52
C ILE A 642 -3.14 10.27 5.44
N ASP A 643 -2.62 11.33 4.81
CA ASP A 643 -3.37 12.58 4.62
C ASP A 643 -4.61 12.42 3.76
N LEU A 644 -4.52 11.62 2.70
CA LEU A 644 -5.65 11.32 1.82
C LEU A 644 -6.72 10.50 2.56
N LEU A 645 -6.32 9.54 3.40
CA LEU A 645 -7.26 8.80 4.25
C LEU A 645 -7.97 9.72 5.25
N ILE A 646 -7.23 10.57 5.97
CA ILE A 646 -7.83 11.51 6.93
C ILE A 646 -8.84 12.42 6.23
N ALA A 647 -8.47 12.98 5.06
CA ALA A 647 -9.35 13.84 4.29
C ALA A 647 -10.60 13.11 3.77
N ALA A 648 -10.46 11.87 3.30
CA ALA A 648 -11.59 11.07 2.83
C ALA A 648 -12.54 10.69 3.98
N VAL A 649 -12.01 10.36 5.16
CA VAL A 649 -12.84 10.07 6.35
C VAL A 649 -13.57 11.31 6.85
N ASP A 650 -12.94 12.49 6.83
CA ASP A 650 -13.60 13.77 7.14
C ASP A 650 -14.69 14.14 6.12
N GLU A 651 -14.52 13.79 4.84
CA GLU A 651 -15.57 13.94 3.83
C GLU A 651 -16.77 13.03 4.11
N ILE A 652 -16.53 11.74 4.40
CA ILE A 652 -17.58 10.77 4.76
C ILE A 652 -18.30 11.20 6.05
N SER A 653 -17.57 11.73 7.04
CA SER A 653 -18.19 12.16 8.30
C SER A 653 -19.08 13.41 8.15
N ARG A 654 -18.80 14.28 7.18
CA ARG A 654 -19.58 15.50 6.89
C ARG A 654 -20.74 15.28 5.93
N GLY A 655 -20.72 14.22 5.11
CA GLY A 655 -21.80 13.87 4.18
C GLY A 655 -23.11 13.40 4.83
N ARG A 656 -23.28 13.65 6.13
CA ARG A 656 -24.45 13.31 6.95
C ARG A 656 -25.59 14.31 6.84
#